data_AF-A0A1Y3SEZ7-F1
#
_entry.id   AF-A0A1Y3SEZ7-F1
#
_cell.length_a   1.000
_cell.length_b   1.000
_cell.length_c   1.000
_cell.angle_alpha   90.00
_cell.angle_beta   90.00
_cell.angle_gamma   90.00
#
_symmetry.space_group_name_H-M   'P 1'
#
loop_
_entity.id
_entity.type
_entity.pdbx_description
1 polymer ?
#
loop_
_entity_poly.entity_id
_entity_poly.type
_entity_poly.pdbx_seq_one_letter_code
_entity_poly.pdbx_strand_id
1 'polypeptide(L)'
;MNNFSADISELGVVQSASKIWEKISILRNLDEREKRKYSRRWIWELLQNAKDVSIDSVNVKIDYFQKQIIFSHDGKKFTCKDLLSLVTQTSFKEMEQEQATGKFGTGFITTHLICEKIRIIGLICDYDGRIKKLDFILDRSGKTRAEVQDLIKEQLRKIDEINKIDTVENEFENDFSTSFIYEIGESVADIVQQGINELFYCAPYVLAFVPKIKSISIIGQSNNTFRLGNIFNYNELFQKYTLKEQENSLMTYRYKEICLGITVKSRNCNSIVELNDNIPKIFCDFPLVGTEKFPLPTIVNSKMFDITEPRDGIMLGSRKNKELLMDYITAYKEFLKKLALENYENLYLLCKIGSSEDDWLQDNVLNVLKKIYRRIPIVKTMDGKLEAIEDQDGNVNILFPVENDRRIEEDIWDLCSCFNFIKKTLPAKEENFKWITVVREEKFKLNLNKIFNMINSLNTINELSKKIKKETNVISWINYLLEILNKKEALQNELARIKMIPNQNGDLCIEAQLKKDGNISNELKDILLDLGEDIRANLRDCHIVVPNEKNKEVLTNMDIASKIRIKVYELLQKENEPGAVRTEHTKKVFKKLIIWFSDNQQEAERIFSDLYEHKHKLYDDIEIIKNIQLSQEITKIMQDNGITEIQEIRNIIERDNSVEVLTESSLACMGIINEEEFERVFANEDIKTYFNYEKKPTPENFIYAQKIIQRAKKNVLEFLRQYPQEYDCSSYQETATTILAGIRKNGKPIKIVVRPSDGDKIYIYYQSELDTMDYEDYELWVDNNQDDPRQLTFGKLLKITGVKVIPLQKIFY
;
A
#
# COMPACT_ATOMS: atom_id res chain seq x y z
N MET A 1 26.19 63.85 -40.48
CA MET A 1 26.42 64.20 -39.06
C MET A 1 25.16 64.89 -38.52
N ASN A 2 24.22 64.12 -37.96
CA ASN A 2 23.10 64.70 -37.22
C ASN A 2 23.57 64.95 -35.78
N ASN A 3 23.34 66.17 -35.28
CA ASN A 3 23.65 66.55 -33.91
C ASN A 3 22.46 66.07 -33.05
N PHE A 4 22.62 64.97 -32.29
CA PHE A 4 21.49 64.39 -31.56
C PHE A 4 20.98 65.29 -30.43
N SER A 5 21.83 66.20 -29.92
CA SER A 5 21.39 67.27 -29.01
C SER A 5 20.36 68.23 -29.62
N ALA A 6 20.27 68.33 -30.95
CA ALA A 6 19.34 69.25 -31.63
C ALA A 6 17.94 68.64 -31.84
N ASP A 7 17.82 67.30 -31.80
CA ASP A 7 16.57 66.58 -32.08
C ASP A 7 15.66 66.44 -30.85
N ILE A 8 16.13 66.77 -29.65
CA ILE A 8 15.32 66.78 -28.42
C ILE A 8 15.11 68.22 -27.97
N SER A 9 13.86 68.68 -28.03
CA SER A 9 13.50 70.01 -27.51
C SER A 9 13.80 70.13 -26.02
N GLU A 10 14.11 71.34 -25.56
CA GLU A 10 14.32 71.61 -24.14
C GLU A 10 13.10 71.18 -23.29
N LEU A 11 11.90 71.28 -23.86
CA LEU A 11 10.66 70.76 -23.30
C LEU A 11 10.67 69.23 -23.11
N GLY A 12 11.21 68.48 -24.08
CA GLY A 12 11.38 67.03 -24.00
C GLY A 12 12.32 66.61 -22.86
N VAL A 13 13.43 67.33 -22.67
CA VAL A 13 14.36 67.07 -21.56
C VAL A 13 13.69 67.31 -20.20
N VAL A 14 12.89 68.36 -20.06
CA VAL A 14 12.14 68.66 -18.82
C VAL A 14 11.11 67.57 -18.49
N GLN A 15 10.37 67.09 -19.50
CA GLN A 15 9.39 66.01 -19.34
C GLN A 15 10.08 64.70 -18.93
N SER A 16 11.18 64.34 -19.61
CA SER A 16 12.02 63.19 -19.26
C SER A 16 12.54 63.27 -17.83
N ALA A 17 13.10 64.42 -17.43
CA ALA A 17 13.63 64.64 -16.08
C ALA A 17 12.55 64.45 -15.02
N SER A 18 11.34 64.97 -15.27
CA SER A 18 10.20 64.85 -14.35
C SER A 18 9.77 63.41 -14.15
N LYS A 19 9.64 62.65 -15.25
CA LYS A 19 9.27 61.23 -15.25
C LYS A 19 10.31 60.34 -14.57
N ILE A 20 11.60 60.61 -14.81
CA ILE A 20 12.71 59.87 -14.20
C ILE A 20 12.78 60.17 -12.71
N TRP A 21 12.72 61.44 -12.32
CA TRP A 21 12.78 61.86 -10.92
C TRP A 21 11.62 61.27 -10.11
N GLU A 22 10.40 61.27 -10.64
CA GLU A 22 9.23 60.69 -9.98
C GLU A 22 9.44 59.18 -9.69
N LYS A 23 9.84 58.41 -10.70
CA LYS A 23 10.04 56.97 -10.53
C LYS A 23 11.21 56.62 -9.62
N ILE A 24 12.35 57.31 -9.75
CA ILE A 24 13.49 57.10 -8.85
C ILE A 24 13.12 57.49 -7.41
N SER A 25 12.31 58.54 -7.22
CA SER A 25 11.83 58.94 -5.89
C SER A 25 10.91 57.89 -5.28
N ILE A 26 10.05 57.25 -6.08
CA ILE A 26 9.26 56.09 -5.64
C ILE A 26 10.21 54.97 -5.18
N LEU A 27 11.22 54.60 -5.98
CA LEU A 27 12.17 53.55 -5.62
C LEU A 27 12.95 53.85 -4.32
N ARG A 28 13.33 55.11 -4.08
CA ARG A 28 14.01 55.55 -2.85
C ARG A 28 13.12 55.40 -1.61
N ASN A 29 11.82 55.62 -1.76
CA ASN A 29 10.85 55.66 -0.66
C ASN A 29 10.06 54.36 -0.50
N LEU A 30 10.38 53.30 -1.23
CA LEU A 30 9.74 51.99 -1.05
C LEU A 30 9.93 51.49 0.38
N ASP A 31 8.87 50.92 0.93
CA ASP A 31 8.96 50.23 2.22
C ASP A 31 9.74 48.90 2.10
N GLU A 32 10.06 48.30 3.24
CA GLU A 32 10.77 47.02 3.32
C GLU A 32 10.08 45.86 2.55
N ARG A 33 8.74 45.82 2.49
CA ARG A 33 8.00 44.77 1.78
C ARG A 33 8.02 45.00 0.28
N GLU A 34 7.81 46.22 -0.16
CA GLU A 34 7.88 46.59 -1.57
C GLU A 34 9.31 46.45 -2.10
N LYS A 35 10.32 46.87 -1.33
CA LYS A 35 11.73 46.63 -1.68
C LYS A 35 12.00 45.15 -1.91
N ARG A 36 11.52 44.25 -1.05
CA ARG A 36 11.62 42.80 -1.27
C ARG A 36 10.91 42.36 -2.55
N LYS A 37 9.73 42.88 -2.85
CA LYS A 37 9.01 42.53 -4.09
C LYS A 37 9.74 43.02 -5.35
N TYR A 38 10.21 44.27 -5.37
CA TYR A 38 10.95 44.80 -6.52
C TYR A 38 12.38 44.25 -6.63
N SER A 39 13.00 43.84 -5.52
CA SER A 39 14.33 43.20 -5.48
C SER A 39 14.40 41.89 -6.25
N ARG A 40 13.25 41.27 -6.49
CA ARG A 40 13.11 40.01 -7.21
C ARG A 40 12.88 40.19 -8.71
N ARG A 41 12.61 41.43 -9.15
CA ARG A 41 12.17 41.75 -10.51
C ARG A 41 13.28 42.23 -11.44
N TRP A 42 14.29 42.92 -10.91
CA TRP A 42 15.33 43.58 -11.73
C TRP A 42 16.05 42.62 -12.68
N ILE A 43 16.32 41.39 -12.24
CA ILE A 43 17.04 40.39 -13.05
C ILE A 43 16.19 39.90 -14.23
N TRP A 44 14.87 39.78 -14.03
CA TRP A 44 13.94 39.39 -15.08
C TRP A 44 13.76 40.51 -16.12
N GLU A 45 13.80 41.77 -15.70
CA GLU A 45 13.78 42.91 -16.63
C GLU A 45 15.06 42.95 -17.49
N LEU A 46 16.22 42.59 -16.94
CA LEU A 46 17.47 42.46 -17.71
C LEU A 46 17.42 41.30 -18.71
N LEU A 47 16.94 40.14 -18.29
CA LEU A 47 16.72 38.99 -19.17
C LEU A 47 15.69 39.27 -20.26
N GLN A 48 14.64 40.01 -19.93
CA GLN A 48 13.66 40.47 -20.92
C GLN A 48 14.33 41.38 -21.96
N ASN A 49 15.13 42.36 -21.53
CA ASN A 49 15.86 43.21 -22.47
C ASN A 49 16.78 42.40 -23.39
N ALA A 50 17.52 41.44 -22.84
CA ALA A 50 18.39 40.55 -23.61
C ALA A 50 17.62 39.72 -24.66
N LYS A 51 16.46 39.17 -24.26
CA LYS A 51 15.54 38.45 -25.17
C LYS A 51 15.02 39.37 -26.28
N ASP A 52 14.65 40.60 -25.96
CA ASP A 52 14.04 41.51 -26.93
C ASP A 52 15.05 42.05 -27.97
N VAL A 53 16.36 41.95 -27.68
CA VAL A 53 17.44 42.23 -28.63
C VAL A 53 18.07 40.97 -29.22
N SER A 54 17.54 39.78 -28.96
CA SER A 54 18.05 38.54 -29.56
C SER A 54 17.87 38.56 -31.08
N ILE A 55 18.87 38.09 -31.84
CA ILE A 55 18.73 37.88 -33.29
C ILE A 55 17.98 36.57 -33.51
N ASP A 56 18.64 35.43 -33.29
CA ASP A 56 18.01 34.11 -33.23
C ASP A 56 17.85 33.64 -31.78
N SER A 57 18.93 33.76 -31.01
CA SER A 57 18.98 33.49 -29.58
C SER A 57 20.04 34.36 -28.92
N VAL A 58 20.03 34.41 -27.58
CA VAL A 58 20.97 35.18 -26.78
C VAL A 58 21.60 34.30 -25.69
N ASN A 59 22.92 34.41 -25.52
CA ASN A 59 23.65 33.92 -24.36
C ASN A 59 23.78 35.04 -23.33
N VAL A 60 23.49 34.71 -22.07
CA VAL A 60 23.53 35.63 -20.96
C VAL A 60 24.58 35.17 -19.96
N LYS A 61 25.37 36.10 -19.45
CA LYS A 61 26.36 35.88 -18.41
C LYS A 61 26.18 36.91 -17.30
N ILE A 62 26.25 36.44 -16.07
CA ILE A 62 26.10 37.24 -14.87
C ILE A 62 27.30 36.96 -13.98
N ASP A 63 28.18 37.94 -13.81
CA ASP A 63 29.32 37.85 -12.89
C ASP A 63 28.97 38.61 -11.60
N TYR A 64 29.09 37.96 -10.44
CA TYR A 64 28.85 38.55 -9.12
C TYR A 64 30.05 38.34 -8.19
N PHE A 65 30.89 39.36 -8.09
CA PHE A 65 32.13 39.35 -7.30
C PHE A 65 32.43 40.73 -6.71
N GLN A 66 33.15 40.78 -5.58
CA GLN A 66 33.73 42.02 -5.04
C GLN A 66 32.75 43.22 -4.91
N LYS A 67 31.51 42.98 -4.47
CA LYS A 67 30.44 44.00 -4.39
C LYS A 67 30.11 44.65 -5.77
N GLN A 68 30.24 43.88 -6.85
CA GLN A 68 29.85 44.29 -8.19
C GLN A 68 29.05 43.17 -8.85
N ILE A 69 28.04 43.55 -9.64
CA ILE A 69 27.34 42.64 -10.55
C ILE A 69 27.46 43.14 -11.97
N ILE A 70 27.83 42.23 -12.88
CA ILE A 70 27.95 42.48 -14.31
C ILE A 70 26.95 41.58 -15.02
N PHE A 71 26.00 42.18 -15.73
CA PHE A 71 25.06 41.46 -16.60
C PHE A 71 25.47 41.65 -18.06
N SER A 72 25.86 40.58 -18.74
CA SER A 72 26.36 40.58 -20.11
C SER A 72 25.49 39.74 -21.04
N HIS A 73 25.31 40.18 -22.28
CA HIS A 73 24.60 39.42 -23.31
C HIS A 73 25.19 39.64 -24.71
N ASP A 74 24.98 38.70 -25.62
CA ASP A 74 25.54 38.70 -27.00
C ASP A 74 24.50 39.04 -28.08
N GLY A 75 23.34 39.56 -27.69
CA GLY A 75 22.29 40.03 -28.61
C GLY A 75 22.69 41.25 -29.46
N LYS A 76 21.71 41.95 -30.03
CA LYS A 76 21.95 43.09 -30.91
C LYS A 76 22.75 44.20 -30.20
N LYS A 77 23.75 44.73 -30.89
CA LYS A 77 24.59 45.88 -30.49
C LYS A 77 23.72 47.12 -30.28
N PHE A 78 24.15 48.02 -29.41
CA PHE A 78 23.48 49.30 -29.21
C PHE A 78 23.50 50.15 -30.49
N THR A 79 22.51 51.01 -30.64
CA THR A 79 22.58 52.16 -31.56
C THR A 79 22.56 53.47 -30.78
N CYS A 80 22.98 54.58 -31.40
CA CYS A 80 22.83 55.91 -30.79
C CYS A 80 21.37 56.22 -30.42
N LYS A 81 20.39 55.71 -31.19
CA LYS A 81 18.95 55.84 -30.88
C LYS A 81 18.57 55.08 -29.61
N ASP A 82 19.12 53.89 -29.41
CA ASP A 82 18.85 53.09 -28.21
C ASP A 82 19.41 53.76 -26.95
N LEU A 83 20.63 54.33 -27.02
CA LEU A 83 21.20 55.13 -25.93
C LEU A 83 20.39 56.40 -25.64
N LEU A 84 19.94 57.09 -26.70
CA LEU A 84 19.08 58.26 -26.57
C LEU A 84 17.80 57.90 -25.80
N SER A 85 17.11 56.85 -26.25
CA SER A 85 15.91 56.33 -25.59
C SER A 85 16.16 55.88 -24.15
N LEU A 86 17.33 55.32 -23.85
CA LEU A 86 17.71 54.93 -22.49
C LEU A 86 17.89 56.14 -21.57
N VAL A 87 18.54 57.20 -22.06
CA VAL A 87 18.79 58.45 -21.31
C VAL A 87 17.51 59.27 -21.11
N THR A 88 16.66 59.36 -22.12
CA THR A 88 15.46 60.22 -22.09
C THR A 88 14.21 59.49 -21.60
N GLN A 89 14.19 58.15 -21.62
CA GLN A 89 12.99 57.36 -21.41
C GLN A 89 11.81 57.67 -22.35
N THR A 90 12.13 58.16 -23.54
CA THR A 90 11.17 58.37 -24.62
C THR A 90 11.26 57.21 -25.60
N SER A 91 10.12 56.58 -25.87
CA SER A 91 10.01 55.46 -26.80
C SER A 91 9.88 56.00 -28.22
N PHE A 92 10.96 55.96 -29.00
CA PHE A 92 10.94 56.25 -30.44
C PHE A 92 10.59 55.01 -31.29
N LYS A 93 9.93 54.00 -30.69
CA LYS A 93 9.48 52.75 -31.32
C LYS A 93 7.95 52.72 -31.38
N GLU A 94 7.36 53.69 -32.06
CA GLU A 94 6.02 53.57 -32.60
C GLU A 94 6.20 53.42 -34.11
N MET A 95 6.01 52.20 -34.65
CA MET A 95 5.20 51.96 -35.86
C MET A 95 5.32 50.56 -36.51
N GLU A 96 6.27 49.65 -36.20
CA GLU A 96 6.42 48.45 -37.08
C GLU A 96 6.59 47.04 -36.49
N GLN A 97 6.56 46.79 -35.17
CA GLN A 97 6.66 45.40 -34.67
C GLN A 97 5.73 45.08 -33.49
N GLU A 98 4.64 44.36 -33.78
CA GLU A 98 3.64 43.84 -32.81
C GLU A 98 4.17 42.73 -31.87
N GLN A 99 5.46 42.36 -31.93
CA GLN A 99 6.02 41.25 -31.14
C GLN A 99 6.96 41.68 -30.00
N ALA A 100 7.15 42.98 -29.75
CA ALA A 100 7.92 43.44 -28.60
C ALA A 100 7.04 43.47 -27.34
N THR A 101 7.16 42.45 -26.48
CA THR A 101 6.41 42.29 -25.21
C THR A 101 6.76 43.32 -24.11
N GLY A 102 7.43 44.42 -24.46
CA GLY A 102 7.83 45.48 -23.55
C GLY A 102 7.30 46.85 -23.99
N LYS A 103 6.43 47.48 -23.20
CA LYS A 103 6.28 48.95 -23.21
C LYS A 103 7.54 49.53 -22.56
N PHE A 104 8.60 49.75 -23.34
CA PHE A 104 9.94 50.04 -22.81
C PHE A 104 10.10 51.42 -22.16
N GLY A 105 10.89 51.43 -21.08
CA GLY A 105 11.34 52.62 -20.34
C GLY A 105 11.14 52.50 -18.83
N THR A 106 10.08 51.84 -18.36
CA THR A 106 9.79 51.63 -16.93
C THR A 106 10.60 50.49 -16.32
N GLY A 107 10.69 49.35 -17.03
CA GLY A 107 11.33 48.13 -16.54
C GLY A 107 12.81 48.30 -16.16
N PHE A 108 13.60 48.94 -17.02
CA PHE A 108 15.02 49.18 -16.74
C PHE A 108 15.26 50.12 -15.53
N ILE A 109 14.32 51.00 -15.18
CA ILE A 109 14.45 51.82 -13.96
C ILE A 109 14.49 50.93 -12.72
N THR A 110 13.79 49.79 -12.71
CA THR A 110 13.82 48.89 -11.56
C THR A 110 15.23 48.41 -11.22
N THR A 111 16.15 48.37 -12.19
CA THR A 111 17.56 48.02 -11.94
C THR A 111 18.30 49.07 -11.12
N HIS A 112 17.79 50.31 -11.04
CA HIS A 112 18.35 51.37 -10.19
C HIS A 112 18.06 51.16 -8.70
N LEU A 113 17.32 50.10 -8.35
CA LEU A 113 17.29 49.58 -6.97
C LEU A 113 18.63 49.02 -6.53
N ILE A 114 19.45 48.55 -7.47
CA ILE A 114 20.81 48.08 -7.17
C ILE A 114 21.74 49.28 -7.03
N CYS A 115 21.76 50.17 -8.02
CA CYS A 115 22.58 51.38 -7.98
C CYS A 115 22.02 52.50 -8.85
N GLU A 116 22.19 53.76 -8.42
CA GLU A 116 21.73 54.94 -9.18
C GLU A 116 22.62 55.27 -10.38
N LYS A 117 23.83 54.71 -10.43
CA LYS A 117 24.83 54.91 -11.48
C LYS A 117 25.20 53.57 -12.12
N ILE A 118 24.89 53.40 -13.39
CA ILE A 118 25.11 52.13 -14.11
C ILE A 118 26.13 52.38 -15.21
N ARG A 119 27.22 51.61 -15.24
CA ARG A 119 28.19 51.66 -16.34
C ARG A 119 27.82 50.64 -17.40
N ILE A 120 27.74 51.07 -18.64
CA ILE A 120 27.35 50.28 -19.80
C ILE A 120 28.57 50.18 -20.70
N ILE A 121 29.07 48.96 -20.89
CA ILE A 121 30.18 48.69 -21.80
C ILE A 121 29.72 47.74 -22.92
N GLY A 122 30.35 47.80 -24.08
CA GLY A 122 30.03 46.89 -25.17
C GLY A 122 30.31 47.48 -26.54
N LEU A 123 29.42 47.21 -27.49
CA LEU A 123 29.54 47.62 -28.88
C LEU A 123 28.33 48.47 -29.28
N ILE A 124 28.62 49.56 -30.00
CA ILE A 124 27.62 50.42 -30.63
C ILE A 124 27.81 50.37 -32.15
N CYS A 125 26.70 50.25 -32.89
CA CYS A 125 26.67 50.28 -34.35
C CYS A 125 25.98 51.57 -34.81
N ASP A 126 26.70 52.37 -35.58
CA ASP A 126 26.15 53.58 -36.20
C ASP A 126 25.31 53.26 -37.44
N TYR A 127 24.54 54.25 -37.89
CA TYR A 127 23.71 54.16 -39.11
C TYR A 127 24.53 53.83 -40.37
N ASP A 128 25.82 54.20 -40.37
CA ASP A 128 26.76 53.93 -41.46
C ASP A 128 27.38 52.51 -41.36
N GLY A 129 26.94 51.68 -40.41
CA GLY A 129 27.39 50.30 -40.21
C GLY A 129 28.70 50.14 -39.44
N ARG A 130 29.33 51.25 -39.01
CA ARG A 130 30.58 51.23 -38.22
C ARG A 130 30.33 50.76 -36.80
N ILE A 131 31.20 49.90 -36.29
CA ILE A 131 31.16 49.37 -34.92
C ILE A 131 32.21 50.08 -34.08
N LYS A 132 31.81 50.58 -32.91
CA LYS A 132 32.68 51.26 -31.95
C LYS A 132 32.53 50.64 -30.57
N LYS A 133 33.56 50.82 -29.73
CA LYS A 133 33.49 50.47 -28.32
C LYS A 133 32.62 51.47 -27.57
N LEU A 134 31.70 50.94 -26.77
CA LEU A 134 30.83 51.71 -25.88
C LEU A 134 31.40 51.64 -24.46
N ASP A 135 31.54 52.80 -23.82
CA ASP A 135 31.73 52.95 -22.37
C ASP A 135 30.94 54.18 -21.92
N PHE A 136 29.79 53.94 -21.31
CA PHE A 136 28.80 54.97 -21.02
C PHE A 136 28.29 54.84 -19.59
N ILE A 137 28.23 55.96 -18.86
CA ILE A 137 27.70 56.00 -17.49
C ILE A 137 26.29 56.61 -17.53
N LEU A 138 25.30 55.80 -17.17
CA LEU A 138 23.94 56.24 -16.94
C LEU A 138 23.79 56.68 -15.47
N ASP A 139 23.73 57.99 -15.23
CA ASP A 139 23.66 58.58 -13.88
C ASP A 139 22.27 59.15 -13.58
N ARG A 140 21.62 58.58 -12.56
CA ARG A 140 20.30 59.00 -12.05
C ARG A 140 20.35 59.48 -10.59
N SER A 141 21.52 59.85 -10.09
CA SER A 141 21.72 60.14 -8.66
C SER A 141 21.17 61.49 -8.18
N GLY A 142 20.72 62.36 -9.09
CA GLY A 142 20.12 63.65 -8.78
C GLY A 142 19.01 63.57 -7.71
N LYS A 143 19.03 64.50 -6.76
CA LYS A 143 18.06 64.61 -5.66
C LYS A 143 16.92 65.55 -6.01
N THR A 144 17.16 66.55 -6.86
CA THR A 144 16.15 67.48 -7.36
C THR A 144 15.84 67.26 -8.84
N ARG A 145 14.68 67.75 -9.31
CA ARG A 145 14.29 67.68 -10.73
C ARG A 145 15.30 68.41 -11.64
N ALA A 146 15.83 69.54 -11.16
CA ALA A 146 16.86 70.32 -11.86
C ALA A 146 18.16 69.53 -12.01
N GLU A 147 18.65 68.89 -10.93
CA GLU A 147 19.84 68.03 -11.00
C GLU A 147 19.68 66.87 -11.99
N VAL A 148 18.51 66.20 -12.00
CA VAL A 148 18.24 65.13 -12.98
C VAL A 148 18.24 65.69 -14.41
N GLN A 149 17.72 66.90 -14.62
CA GLN A 149 17.73 67.56 -15.92
C GLN A 149 19.17 67.87 -16.38
N ASP A 150 20.02 68.36 -15.49
CA ASP A 150 21.43 68.66 -15.79
C ASP A 150 22.22 67.38 -16.09
N LEU A 151 21.99 66.31 -15.31
CA LEU A 151 22.57 64.99 -15.58
C LEU A 151 22.14 64.44 -16.94
N ILE A 152 20.88 64.61 -17.34
CA ILE A 152 20.42 64.21 -18.68
C ILE A 152 21.15 65.02 -19.76
N LYS A 153 21.28 66.34 -19.60
CA LYS A 153 22.00 67.21 -20.55
C LYS A 153 23.46 66.79 -20.70
N GLU A 154 24.14 66.45 -19.61
CA GLU A 154 25.51 65.95 -19.62
C GLU A 154 25.62 64.60 -20.37
N GLN A 155 24.71 63.68 -20.10
CA GLN A 155 24.66 62.36 -20.73
C GLN A 155 24.38 62.44 -22.24
N LEU A 156 23.53 63.38 -22.67
CA LEU A 156 23.28 63.65 -24.09
C LEU A 156 24.55 64.15 -24.80
N ARG A 157 25.34 65.05 -24.17
CA ARG A 157 26.63 65.48 -24.73
C ARG A 157 27.61 64.32 -24.90
N LYS A 158 27.66 63.40 -23.93
CA LYS A 158 28.50 62.19 -24.03
C LYS A 158 28.08 61.29 -25.19
N ILE A 159 26.78 61.15 -25.47
CA ILE A 159 26.30 60.41 -26.66
C ILE A 159 26.80 61.09 -27.95
N ASP A 160 26.75 62.42 -28.04
CA ASP A 160 27.27 63.16 -29.19
C ASP A 160 28.79 63.00 -29.35
N GLU A 161 29.54 62.94 -28.25
CA GLU A 161 30.98 62.65 -28.26
C GLU A 161 31.27 61.24 -28.79
N ILE A 162 30.57 60.21 -28.29
CA ILE A 162 30.71 58.81 -28.76
C ILE A 162 30.43 58.70 -30.26
N ASN A 163 29.40 59.42 -30.75
CA ASN A 163 29.05 59.45 -32.16
C ASN A 163 30.15 60.08 -33.05
N LYS A 164 30.93 61.02 -32.51
CA LYS A 164 32.03 61.70 -33.24
C LYS A 164 33.35 60.91 -33.28
N ILE A 165 33.50 59.88 -32.46
CA ILE A 165 34.71 59.04 -32.44
C ILE A 165 34.77 58.22 -33.74
N ASP A 166 35.80 58.38 -34.56
CA ASP A 166 35.94 57.65 -35.85
C ASP A 166 36.70 56.31 -35.75
N THR A 167 37.20 55.96 -34.58
CA THR A 167 38.07 54.79 -34.38
C THR A 167 37.28 53.47 -34.51
N VAL A 168 37.66 52.64 -35.48
CA VAL A 168 37.12 51.29 -35.69
C VAL A 168 38.12 50.29 -35.11
N GLU A 169 37.71 49.53 -34.09
CA GLU A 169 38.48 48.38 -33.63
C GLU A 169 38.10 47.15 -34.48
N ASN A 170 39.10 46.53 -35.14
CA ASN A 170 38.91 45.34 -35.98
C ASN A 170 39.01 44.02 -35.20
N GLU A 171 39.49 44.05 -33.96
CA GLU A 171 39.60 42.88 -33.08
C GLU A 171 38.84 43.16 -31.79
N PHE A 172 37.74 42.42 -31.59
CA PHE A 172 37.01 42.44 -30.32
C PHE A 172 37.21 41.10 -29.62
N GLU A 173 37.98 41.11 -28.54
CA GLU A 173 38.16 39.97 -27.63
C GLU A 173 36.94 39.70 -26.73
N ASN A 174 35.86 40.48 -26.87
CA ASN A 174 34.70 40.38 -25.98
C ASN A 174 33.57 39.59 -26.65
N ASP A 175 33.28 38.40 -26.11
CA ASP A 175 32.22 37.50 -26.59
C ASP A 175 30.80 38.10 -26.46
N PHE A 176 30.64 39.16 -25.66
CA PHE A 176 29.35 39.81 -25.39
C PHE A 176 29.27 41.22 -25.99
N SER A 177 28.13 41.52 -26.63
CA SER A 177 27.87 42.79 -27.30
C SER A 177 27.51 43.92 -26.34
N THR A 178 26.97 43.59 -25.17
CA THR A 178 26.52 44.55 -24.15
C THR A 178 26.78 44.00 -22.76
N SER A 179 27.28 44.83 -21.85
CA SER A 179 27.36 44.53 -20.41
C SER A 179 26.95 45.74 -19.57
N PHE A 180 26.08 45.48 -18.59
CA PHE A 180 25.66 46.43 -17.56
C PHE A 180 26.39 46.13 -16.24
N ILE A 181 27.10 47.12 -15.71
CA ILE A 181 27.90 47.01 -14.49
C ILE A 181 27.22 47.84 -13.40
N TYR A 182 26.91 47.17 -12.29
CA TYR A 182 26.29 47.76 -11.12
C TYR A 182 27.23 47.62 -9.92
N GLU A 183 27.54 48.73 -9.27
CA GLU A 183 28.27 48.76 -8.00
C GLU A 183 27.30 48.58 -6.84
N ILE A 184 27.58 47.61 -5.97
CA ILE A 184 26.65 47.17 -4.94
C ILE A 184 27.03 47.84 -3.61
N GLY A 185 26.15 48.73 -3.15
CA GLY A 185 26.22 49.27 -1.79
C GLY A 185 25.87 48.21 -0.74
N GLU A 186 26.33 48.40 0.50
CA GLU A 186 26.08 47.43 1.58
C GLU A 186 24.58 47.23 1.87
N SER A 187 23.77 48.29 1.73
CA SER A 187 22.33 48.25 1.97
C SER A 187 21.51 47.45 0.95
N VAL A 188 22.10 47.06 -0.19
CA VAL A 188 21.41 46.38 -1.30
C VAL A 188 21.99 45.00 -1.62
N ALA A 189 22.99 44.53 -0.85
CA ALA A 189 23.61 43.23 -1.06
C ALA A 189 22.60 42.07 -0.98
N ASP A 190 21.71 42.11 0.01
CA ASP A 190 20.67 41.08 0.21
C ASP A 190 19.67 41.04 -0.96
N ILE A 191 19.34 42.21 -1.53
CA ILE A 191 18.44 42.35 -2.69
C ILE A 191 19.05 41.65 -3.91
N VAL A 192 20.34 41.90 -4.18
CA VAL A 192 21.04 41.28 -5.30
C VAL A 192 21.13 39.77 -5.10
N GLN A 193 21.49 39.32 -3.89
CA GLN A 193 21.61 37.89 -3.59
C GLN A 193 20.28 37.15 -3.74
N GLN A 194 19.15 37.75 -3.33
CA GLN A 194 17.82 37.18 -3.52
C GLN A 194 17.47 37.04 -5.01
N GLY A 195 17.71 38.08 -5.82
CA GLY A 195 17.48 38.02 -7.26
C GLY A 195 18.31 36.95 -7.98
N ILE A 196 19.58 36.78 -7.59
CA ILE A 196 20.46 35.74 -8.13
C ILE A 196 20.00 34.34 -7.72
N ASN A 197 19.62 34.14 -6.45
CA ASN A 197 19.09 32.86 -5.98
C ASN A 197 17.81 32.48 -6.71
N GLU A 198 16.92 33.44 -6.95
CA GLU A 198 15.68 33.20 -7.69
C GLU A 198 15.94 32.86 -9.16
N LEU A 199 16.86 33.60 -9.81
CA LEU A 199 17.30 33.23 -11.15
C LEU A 199 17.84 31.80 -11.19
N PHE A 200 18.65 31.40 -10.21
CA PHE A 200 19.20 30.06 -10.13
C PHE A 200 18.11 28.98 -10.14
N TYR A 201 17.02 29.16 -9.39
CA TYR A 201 15.91 28.20 -9.36
C TYR A 201 15.03 28.24 -10.62
N CYS A 202 14.85 29.41 -11.21
CA CYS A 202 13.94 29.62 -12.34
C CYS A 202 14.59 29.46 -13.72
N ALA A 203 15.92 29.56 -13.82
CA ALA A 203 16.67 29.50 -15.09
C ALA A 203 16.35 28.25 -15.93
N PRO A 204 16.21 27.03 -15.37
CA PRO A 204 15.83 25.86 -16.14
C PRO A 204 14.48 26.01 -16.87
N TYR A 205 13.49 26.59 -16.19
CA TYR A 205 12.16 26.81 -16.75
C TYR A 205 12.16 27.95 -17.78
N VAL A 206 12.93 29.00 -17.55
CA VAL A 206 13.06 30.10 -18.51
C VAL A 206 13.70 29.62 -19.80
N LEU A 207 14.79 28.87 -19.73
CA LEU A 207 15.41 28.25 -20.91
C LEU A 207 14.42 27.35 -21.66
N ALA A 208 13.54 26.68 -20.92
CA ALA A 208 12.55 25.78 -21.51
C ALA A 208 11.36 26.47 -22.16
N PHE A 209 10.89 27.57 -21.57
CA PHE A 209 9.74 28.31 -22.02
C PHE A 209 10.09 29.40 -23.05
N VAL A 210 11.35 29.87 -23.04
CA VAL A 210 11.84 30.97 -23.89
C VAL A 210 12.99 30.48 -24.78
N PRO A 211 12.69 29.90 -25.96
CA PRO A 211 13.73 29.42 -26.89
C PRO A 211 14.72 30.50 -27.37
N LYS A 212 14.35 31.78 -27.25
CA LYS A 212 15.23 32.92 -27.57
C LYS A 212 16.41 33.06 -26.59
N ILE A 213 16.38 32.44 -25.41
CA ILE A 213 17.51 32.44 -24.47
C ILE A 213 18.22 31.09 -24.59
N LYS A 214 19.46 31.10 -25.08
CA LYS A 214 20.24 29.89 -25.35
C LYS A 214 20.96 29.38 -24.10
N SER A 215 21.53 30.28 -23.31
CA SER A 215 22.24 29.93 -22.08
C SER A 215 22.22 31.06 -21.06
N ILE A 216 22.32 30.69 -19.78
CA ILE A 216 22.43 31.61 -18.65
C ILE A 216 23.61 31.13 -17.79
N SER A 217 24.69 31.91 -17.74
CA SER A 217 25.87 31.64 -16.91
C SER A 217 25.85 32.54 -15.68
N ILE A 218 25.92 31.98 -14.48
CA ILE A 218 25.97 32.71 -13.21
C ILE A 218 27.31 32.38 -12.53
N ILE A 219 28.21 33.34 -12.55
CA ILE A 219 29.57 33.21 -12.05
C ILE A 219 29.65 34.01 -10.74
N GLY A 220 30.03 33.34 -9.65
CA GLY A 220 30.07 33.89 -8.29
C GLY A 220 30.87 32.98 -7.36
N GLN A 221 30.47 32.84 -6.08
CA GLN A 221 31.15 31.91 -5.16
C GLN A 221 31.06 30.43 -5.58
N SER A 222 30.00 30.07 -6.30
CA SER A 222 29.90 28.78 -6.97
C SER A 222 29.63 29.01 -8.44
N ASN A 223 30.59 28.68 -9.30
CA ASN A 223 30.46 28.83 -10.75
C ASN A 223 29.37 27.89 -11.26
N ASN A 224 28.26 28.46 -11.75
CA ASN A 224 27.12 27.73 -12.29
C ASN A 224 26.85 28.17 -13.72
N THR A 225 26.73 27.23 -14.64
CA THR A 225 26.35 27.54 -16.02
C THR A 225 25.17 26.69 -16.41
N PHE A 226 24.04 27.34 -16.67
CA PHE A 226 22.83 26.71 -17.18
C PHE A 226 22.84 26.80 -18.71
N ARG A 227 22.83 25.65 -19.35
CA ARG A 227 22.68 25.51 -20.80
C ARG A 227 21.56 24.52 -21.07
N LEU A 228 20.76 24.82 -22.07
CA LEU A 228 19.83 23.84 -22.60
C LEU A 228 20.66 22.70 -23.20
N GLY A 229 20.49 21.50 -22.65
CA GLY A 229 21.13 20.29 -23.15
C GLY A 229 20.36 19.69 -24.33
N ASN A 230 20.60 18.41 -24.59
CA ASN A 230 19.87 17.67 -25.62
C ASN A 230 18.35 17.73 -25.38
N ILE A 231 17.63 18.26 -26.36
CA ILE A 231 16.17 18.20 -26.44
C ILE A 231 15.81 16.85 -27.05
N PHE A 232 15.02 16.05 -26.33
CA PHE A 232 14.45 14.83 -26.88
C PHE A 232 12.97 15.06 -27.15
N ASN A 233 12.55 14.83 -28.39
CA ASN A 233 11.19 15.07 -28.81
C ASN A 233 10.46 13.72 -28.96
N TYR A 234 9.50 13.47 -28.09
CA TYR A 234 8.53 12.37 -28.17
C TYR A 234 7.16 12.92 -27.78
N ASN A 235 6.59 13.79 -28.63
CA ASN A 235 5.34 14.54 -28.39
C ASN A 235 5.35 15.48 -27.15
N GLU A 236 6.38 15.38 -26.32
CA GLU A 236 6.76 16.22 -25.20
C GLU A 236 8.20 16.67 -25.40
N LEU A 237 8.48 17.92 -25.00
CA LEU A 237 9.83 18.45 -25.02
C LEU A 237 10.47 18.06 -23.67
N PHE A 238 11.18 16.93 -23.66
CA PHE A 238 12.12 16.61 -22.60
C PHE A 238 13.37 17.45 -22.79
N GLN A 239 13.70 18.25 -21.78
CA GLN A 239 14.84 19.14 -21.82
C GLN A 239 15.74 18.85 -20.62
N LYS A 240 16.96 18.38 -20.91
CA LYS A 240 18.00 18.26 -19.89
C LYS A 240 18.66 19.61 -19.67
N TYR A 241 18.98 19.92 -18.42
CA TYR A 241 19.88 21.03 -18.09
C TYR A 241 20.96 20.52 -17.15
N THR A 242 22.18 20.99 -17.35
CA THR A 242 23.30 20.63 -16.47
C THR A 242 23.48 21.72 -15.42
N LEU A 243 23.61 21.32 -14.16
CA LEU A 243 23.99 22.18 -13.05
C LEU A 243 25.21 21.55 -12.36
N LYS A 244 26.37 22.24 -12.37
CA LYS A 244 27.62 21.75 -11.72
C LYS A 244 27.93 20.27 -12.00
N GLU A 245 27.87 19.84 -13.27
CA GLU A 245 28.11 18.45 -13.69
C GLU A 245 27.07 17.41 -13.22
N GLN A 246 26.01 17.80 -12.50
CA GLN A 246 24.83 16.97 -12.28
C GLN A 246 23.78 17.23 -13.37
N GLU A 247 23.36 16.17 -14.07
CA GLU A 247 22.26 16.23 -15.03
C GLU A 247 20.92 16.28 -14.30
N ASN A 248 20.27 17.45 -14.31
CA ASN A 248 18.87 17.55 -13.92
C ASN A 248 17.99 17.54 -15.17
N SER A 249 16.77 17.02 -15.03
CA SER A 249 15.85 16.88 -16.16
C SER A 249 14.57 17.66 -15.90
N LEU A 250 14.16 18.44 -16.89
CA LEU A 250 12.89 19.14 -16.94
C LEU A 250 12.04 18.50 -18.04
N MET A 251 10.78 18.25 -17.70
CA MET A 251 9.78 17.78 -18.65
C MET A 251 8.76 18.88 -18.90
N THR A 252 8.47 19.12 -20.18
CA THR A 252 7.46 20.10 -20.58
C THR A 252 6.39 19.50 -21.48
N TYR A 253 5.15 19.89 -21.22
CA TYR A 253 3.97 19.46 -21.99
C TYR A 253 3.28 20.67 -22.60
N ARG A 254 3.22 20.74 -23.93
CA ARG A 254 2.60 21.86 -24.65
C ARG A 254 1.22 21.47 -25.14
N TYR A 255 0.24 22.29 -24.83
CA TYR A 255 -1.14 22.16 -25.31
C TYR A 255 -1.67 23.55 -25.66
N LYS A 256 -1.95 23.78 -26.95
CA LYS A 256 -2.33 25.10 -27.48
C LYS A 256 -1.33 26.19 -27.02
N GLU A 257 -1.85 27.25 -26.38
CA GLU A 257 -1.07 28.38 -25.88
C GLU A 257 -0.43 28.14 -24.50
N ILE A 258 -0.57 26.93 -23.93
CA ILE A 258 -0.07 26.58 -22.59
C ILE A 258 1.09 25.60 -22.67
N CYS A 259 2.07 25.81 -21.80
CA CYS A 259 3.17 24.89 -21.55
C CYS A 259 3.22 24.58 -20.05
N LEU A 260 3.10 23.30 -19.70
CA LEU A 260 3.30 22.81 -18.34
C LEU A 260 4.77 22.43 -18.15
N GLY A 261 5.31 22.64 -16.96
CA GLY A 261 6.69 22.27 -16.61
C GLY A 261 6.76 21.57 -15.26
N ILE A 262 7.47 20.44 -15.22
CA ILE A 262 7.79 19.69 -13.99
C ILE A 262 9.24 19.20 -14.02
N THR A 263 9.81 18.98 -12.85
CA THR A 263 11.16 18.42 -12.67
C THR A 263 11.11 16.92 -12.50
N VAL A 264 12.03 16.21 -13.16
CA VAL A 264 12.17 14.75 -13.10
C VAL A 264 13.62 14.38 -12.82
N LYS A 265 13.85 13.24 -12.17
CA LYS A 265 15.17 12.84 -11.68
C LYS A 265 16.18 12.65 -12.82
N SER A 266 15.79 11.93 -13.87
CA SER A 266 16.55 11.82 -15.12
C SER A 266 15.65 11.23 -16.21
N ARG A 267 16.08 11.25 -17.47
CA ARG A 267 15.35 10.57 -18.56
C ARG A 267 15.19 9.06 -18.36
N ASN A 268 16.18 8.41 -17.73
CA ASN A 268 16.18 6.96 -17.54
C ASN A 268 15.49 6.53 -16.25
N CYS A 269 15.02 7.51 -15.45
CA CYS A 269 14.36 7.26 -14.19
C CYS A 269 13.03 8.02 -14.21
N ASN A 270 11.95 7.29 -14.44
CA ASN A 270 10.59 7.81 -14.48
C ASN A 270 10.14 8.18 -13.07
N SER A 271 10.69 9.24 -12.49
CA SER A 271 10.41 9.67 -11.12
C SER A 271 10.33 11.19 -11.07
N ILE A 272 9.19 11.70 -10.61
CA ILE A 272 8.95 13.13 -10.46
C ILE A 272 9.66 13.63 -9.20
N VAL A 273 10.23 14.83 -9.31
CA VAL A 273 10.90 15.54 -8.22
C VAL A 273 10.00 16.67 -7.74
N GLU A 274 9.98 16.87 -6.43
CA GLU A 274 9.21 17.92 -5.79
C GLU A 274 9.68 19.32 -6.23
N LEU A 275 8.72 20.18 -6.56
CA LEU A 275 8.99 21.57 -6.93
C LEU A 275 9.42 22.36 -5.69
N ASN A 276 10.48 23.16 -5.82
CA ASN A 276 10.91 24.07 -4.76
C ASN A 276 9.82 25.13 -4.49
N ASP A 277 9.46 25.31 -3.22
CA ASP A 277 8.42 26.25 -2.78
C ASP A 277 8.73 27.72 -3.12
N ASN A 278 9.98 28.04 -3.46
CA ASN A 278 10.39 29.39 -3.86
C ASN A 278 10.20 29.68 -5.36
N ILE A 279 9.80 28.69 -6.17
CA ILE A 279 9.61 28.87 -7.61
C ILE A 279 8.18 29.38 -7.88
N PRO A 280 8.02 30.52 -8.57
CA PRO A 280 6.71 30.98 -9.04
C PRO A 280 6.00 29.93 -9.88
N LYS A 281 4.69 29.70 -9.68
CA LYS A 281 3.96 28.67 -10.44
C LYS A 281 3.48 29.18 -11.81
N ILE A 282 3.37 30.49 -12.01
CA ILE A 282 2.88 31.06 -13.27
C ILE A 282 4.00 31.85 -13.96
N PHE A 283 4.14 31.60 -15.26
CA PHE A 283 5.08 32.27 -16.15
C PHE A 283 4.32 32.93 -17.31
N CYS A 284 4.77 34.12 -17.69
CA CYS A 284 4.43 34.76 -18.95
C CYS A 284 5.74 35.12 -19.64
N ASP A 285 6.33 34.12 -20.32
CA ASP A 285 7.75 34.02 -20.70
C ASP A 285 8.73 33.99 -19.51
N PHE A 286 8.60 34.92 -18.58
CA PHE A 286 9.38 35.00 -17.34
C PHE A 286 8.47 34.75 -16.13
N PRO A 287 9.03 34.36 -14.97
CA PRO A 287 8.22 34.06 -13.78
C PRO A 287 7.47 35.29 -13.28
N LEU A 288 6.20 35.11 -12.91
CA LEU A 288 5.40 36.11 -12.21
C LEU A 288 5.67 35.99 -10.71
N VAL A 289 6.64 36.77 -10.23
CA VAL A 289 7.09 36.77 -8.83
C VAL A 289 5.92 37.11 -7.90
N GLY A 290 5.62 36.24 -6.93
CA GLY A 290 4.40 36.32 -6.10
C GLY A 290 3.42 35.17 -6.34
N THR A 291 3.61 34.38 -7.39
CA THR A 291 2.77 33.21 -7.70
C THR A 291 3.32 31.88 -7.16
N GLU A 292 4.26 31.90 -6.21
CA GLU A 292 4.87 30.69 -5.63
C GLU A 292 3.83 29.80 -4.93
N LYS A 293 2.88 30.45 -4.26
CA LYS A 293 1.77 29.80 -3.55
C LYS A 293 0.52 29.61 -4.41
N PHE A 294 0.60 29.89 -5.72
CA PHE A 294 -0.56 29.70 -6.58
C PHE A 294 -0.97 28.21 -6.56
N PRO A 295 -2.27 27.87 -6.42
CA PRO A 295 -2.73 26.55 -5.98
C PRO A 295 -2.66 25.44 -7.05
N LEU A 296 -1.71 25.52 -7.98
CA LEU A 296 -1.50 24.55 -9.05
C LEU A 296 -0.32 23.60 -8.75
N PRO A 297 -0.44 22.32 -9.13
CA PRO A 297 0.59 21.31 -8.87
C PRO A 297 1.78 21.38 -9.83
N THR A 298 1.63 22.04 -10.99
CA THR A 298 2.69 22.21 -11.99
C THR A 298 2.99 23.69 -12.21
N ILE A 299 4.14 23.97 -12.83
CA ILE A 299 4.43 25.30 -13.35
C ILE A 299 3.73 25.44 -14.70
N VAL A 300 3.07 26.58 -14.91
CA VAL A 300 2.33 26.88 -16.13
C VAL A 300 2.89 28.14 -16.80
N ASN A 301 3.16 28.05 -18.10
CA ASN A 301 3.58 29.19 -18.92
C ASN A 301 2.59 29.43 -20.06
N SER A 302 2.24 30.70 -20.26
CA SER A 302 1.60 31.17 -21.49
C SER A 302 1.95 32.63 -21.76
N LYS A 303 2.29 32.95 -23.02
CA LYS A 303 2.50 34.33 -23.47
C LYS A 303 1.21 35.16 -23.52
N MET A 304 0.08 34.48 -23.43
CA MET A 304 -1.25 35.04 -23.65
C MET A 304 -1.96 35.44 -22.35
N PHE A 305 -1.34 35.23 -21.19
CA PHE A 305 -1.89 35.64 -19.90
C PHE A 305 -2.02 37.16 -19.79
N ASP A 306 -3.20 37.62 -19.36
CA ASP A 306 -3.41 39.00 -18.92
C ASP A 306 -2.90 39.13 -17.49
N ILE A 307 -1.77 39.81 -17.34
CA ILE A 307 -1.05 39.95 -16.06
C ILE A 307 -1.51 41.20 -15.29
N THR A 308 -1.35 41.18 -13.97
CA THR A 308 -1.53 42.37 -13.12
C THR A 308 -0.48 43.44 -13.45
N GLU A 309 -0.78 44.73 -13.21
CA GLU A 309 0.20 45.81 -13.36
C GLU A 309 1.51 45.60 -12.58
N PRO A 310 1.49 45.14 -11.30
CA PRO A 310 2.72 44.76 -10.59
C PRO A 310 3.45 43.54 -11.18
N ARG A 311 2.88 42.85 -12.18
CA ARG A 311 3.39 41.60 -12.80
C ARG A 311 3.65 40.47 -11.79
N ASP A 312 2.81 40.39 -10.77
CA ASP A 312 2.92 39.44 -9.66
C ASP A 312 1.85 38.34 -9.68
N GLY A 313 1.03 38.32 -10.74
CA GLY A 313 -0.07 37.40 -10.90
C GLY A 313 -0.83 37.61 -12.20
N ILE A 314 -1.92 36.86 -12.34
CA ILE A 314 -2.84 36.92 -13.48
C ILE A 314 -4.18 37.51 -13.06
N MET A 315 -4.83 38.24 -13.95
CA MET A 315 -6.16 38.80 -13.71
C MET A 315 -7.22 37.69 -13.85
N LEU A 316 -7.68 37.10 -12.75
CA LEU A 316 -8.69 36.02 -12.76
C LEU A 316 -10.04 36.46 -13.35
N GLY A 317 -10.35 37.76 -13.33
CA GLY A 317 -11.53 38.32 -13.99
C GLY A 317 -11.47 38.35 -15.52
N SER A 318 -10.28 38.20 -16.12
CA SER A 318 -10.14 38.21 -17.58
C SER A 318 -10.74 36.96 -18.20
N ARG A 319 -11.59 37.14 -19.22
CA ARG A 319 -12.13 36.04 -20.03
C ARG A 319 -11.02 35.18 -20.63
N LYS A 320 -9.94 35.80 -21.11
CA LYS A 320 -8.82 35.11 -21.74
C LYS A 320 -8.06 34.23 -20.76
N ASN A 321 -7.81 34.71 -19.54
CA ASN A 321 -7.19 33.91 -18.49
C ASN A 321 -8.07 32.73 -18.06
N LYS A 322 -9.39 32.93 -18.01
CA LYS A 322 -10.33 31.84 -17.73
C LYS A 322 -10.29 30.76 -18.82
N GLU A 323 -10.25 31.16 -20.09
CA GLU A 323 -10.10 30.25 -21.24
C GLU A 323 -8.76 29.48 -21.16
N LEU A 324 -7.65 30.16 -20.86
CA LEU A 324 -6.35 29.52 -20.63
C LEU A 324 -6.40 28.55 -19.46
N LEU A 325 -6.99 28.90 -18.32
CA LEU A 325 -7.09 27.98 -17.18
C LEU A 325 -7.96 26.75 -17.50
N MET A 326 -8.95 26.86 -18.38
CA MET A 326 -9.70 25.71 -18.90
C MET A 326 -8.84 24.82 -19.83
N ASP A 327 -8.01 25.43 -20.68
CA ASP A 327 -7.03 24.70 -21.47
C ASP A 327 -5.99 23.99 -20.57
N TYR A 328 -5.59 24.61 -19.45
CA TYR A 328 -4.72 24.00 -18.44
C TYR A 328 -5.34 22.72 -17.86
N ILE A 329 -6.64 22.72 -17.54
CA ILE A 329 -7.33 21.52 -17.03
C ILE A 329 -7.22 20.36 -18.03
N THR A 330 -7.38 20.66 -19.31
CA THR A 330 -7.27 19.65 -20.38
C THR A 330 -5.84 19.15 -20.52
N ALA A 331 -4.88 20.06 -20.56
CA ALA A 331 -3.46 19.75 -20.63
C ALA A 331 -3.01 18.91 -19.42
N TYR A 332 -3.42 19.27 -18.21
CA TYR A 332 -3.12 18.53 -16.98
C TYR A 332 -3.67 17.11 -17.02
N LYS A 333 -4.92 16.93 -17.49
CA LYS A 333 -5.54 15.60 -17.59
C LYS A 333 -4.79 14.69 -18.57
N GLU A 334 -4.45 15.20 -19.74
CA GLU A 334 -3.72 14.44 -20.76
C GLU A 334 -2.30 14.11 -20.29
N PHE A 335 -1.62 15.11 -19.72
CA PHE A 335 -0.27 14.95 -19.20
C PHE A 335 -0.22 13.90 -18.08
N LEU A 336 -1.12 13.99 -17.09
CA LEU A 336 -1.16 13.03 -15.99
C LEU A 336 -1.46 11.60 -16.47
N LYS A 337 -2.35 11.44 -17.47
CA LYS A 337 -2.62 10.14 -18.09
C LYS A 337 -1.39 9.55 -18.76
N LYS A 338 -0.61 10.37 -19.48
CA LYS A 338 0.59 9.91 -20.15
C LYS A 338 1.68 9.49 -19.15
N LEU A 339 1.87 10.27 -18.09
CA LEU A 339 2.81 9.91 -17.01
C LEU A 339 2.42 8.62 -16.30
N ALA A 340 1.12 8.39 -16.11
CA ALA A 340 0.62 7.13 -15.57
C ALA A 340 0.89 5.94 -16.52
N LEU A 341 0.67 6.11 -17.83
CA LEU A 341 0.95 5.07 -18.84
C LEU A 341 2.43 4.72 -18.92
N GLU A 342 3.31 5.71 -18.74
CA GLU A 342 4.77 5.53 -18.70
C GLU A 342 5.28 5.08 -17.32
N ASN A 343 4.39 4.77 -16.37
CA ASN A 343 4.69 4.30 -15.01
C ASN A 343 5.65 5.24 -14.23
N TYR A 344 5.43 6.55 -14.29
CA TYR A 344 6.17 7.49 -13.45
C TYR A 344 5.88 7.27 -11.95
N GLU A 345 6.92 7.34 -11.14
CA GLU A 345 6.87 7.36 -9.68
C GLU A 345 6.61 8.78 -9.14
N ASN A 346 6.16 8.85 -7.89
CA ASN A 346 5.85 10.10 -7.17
C ASN A 346 4.75 10.97 -7.83
N LEU A 347 3.78 10.35 -8.50
CA LEU A 347 2.63 11.04 -9.12
C LEU A 347 1.80 11.86 -8.13
N TYR A 348 1.81 11.51 -6.83
CA TYR A 348 1.15 12.28 -5.77
C TYR A 348 1.59 13.75 -5.73
N LEU A 349 2.82 14.07 -6.16
CA LEU A 349 3.33 15.45 -6.25
C LEU A 349 2.49 16.29 -7.22
N LEU A 350 1.97 15.68 -8.30
CA LEU A 350 1.09 16.35 -9.25
C LEU A 350 -0.35 16.50 -8.74
N CYS A 351 -0.68 15.87 -7.60
CA CYS A 351 -1.99 15.96 -6.98
C CYS A 351 -2.03 16.98 -5.83
N LYS A 352 -0.89 17.60 -5.47
CA LYS A 352 -0.78 18.65 -4.45
C LYS A 352 -1.44 19.95 -4.92
N ILE A 353 -2.77 19.97 -4.91
CA ILE A 353 -3.60 21.10 -5.33
C ILE A 353 -4.01 21.90 -4.09
N GLY A 354 -3.75 23.21 -4.11
CA GLY A 354 -4.08 24.12 -3.01
C GLY A 354 -5.57 24.47 -2.91
N SER A 355 -5.85 25.54 -2.17
CA SER A 355 -7.16 26.18 -2.11
C SER A 355 -7.02 27.65 -2.49
N SER A 356 -8.09 28.23 -3.01
CA SER A 356 -8.19 29.64 -3.40
C SER A 356 -9.37 30.30 -2.69
N GLU A 357 -9.23 31.58 -2.35
CA GLU A 357 -10.34 32.43 -1.88
C GLU A 357 -11.22 32.92 -3.05
N ASP A 358 -10.71 32.88 -4.28
CA ASP A 358 -11.52 33.15 -5.48
C ASP A 358 -12.41 31.94 -5.81
N ASP A 359 -13.72 32.12 -5.68
CA ASP A 359 -14.75 31.09 -5.91
C ASP A 359 -14.67 30.49 -7.31
N TRP A 360 -14.43 31.32 -8.34
CA TRP A 360 -14.38 30.84 -9.72
C TRP A 360 -13.20 29.89 -9.92
N LEU A 361 -12.01 30.25 -9.45
CA LEU A 361 -10.82 29.42 -9.51
C LEU A 361 -10.98 28.14 -8.69
N GLN A 362 -11.54 28.26 -7.48
CA GLN A 362 -11.76 27.11 -6.59
C GLN A 362 -12.70 26.08 -7.22
N ASP A 363 -13.84 26.51 -7.76
CA ASP A 363 -14.88 25.61 -8.24
C ASP A 363 -14.64 25.11 -9.67
N ASN A 364 -14.22 26.00 -10.57
CA ASN A 364 -14.13 25.69 -12.00
C ASN A 364 -12.77 25.11 -12.40
N VAL A 365 -11.74 25.29 -11.57
CA VAL A 365 -10.39 24.78 -11.86
C VAL A 365 -9.97 23.78 -10.79
N LEU A 366 -9.79 24.20 -9.54
CA LEU A 366 -9.15 23.36 -8.52
C LEU A 366 -9.98 22.12 -8.16
N ASN A 367 -11.30 22.26 -8.00
CA ASN A 367 -12.20 21.14 -7.73
C ASN A 367 -12.29 20.18 -8.93
N VAL A 368 -12.20 20.71 -10.16
CA VAL A 368 -12.19 19.90 -11.39
C VAL A 368 -10.89 19.09 -11.50
N LEU A 369 -9.74 19.70 -11.23
CA LEU A 369 -8.45 19.00 -11.18
C LEU A 369 -8.44 17.89 -10.12
N LYS A 370 -9.04 18.15 -8.94
CA LYS A 370 -9.21 17.14 -7.88
C LYS A 370 -10.03 15.94 -8.35
N LYS A 371 -11.13 16.19 -9.06
CA LYS A 371 -11.96 15.14 -9.67
C LYS A 371 -11.22 14.37 -10.76
N ILE A 372 -10.39 15.05 -11.56
CA ILE A 372 -9.59 14.42 -12.62
C ILE A 372 -8.60 13.42 -12.04
N TYR A 373 -7.74 13.83 -11.11
CA TYR A 373 -6.68 12.93 -10.63
C TYR A 373 -7.25 11.72 -9.90
N ARG A 374 -8.40 11.85 -9.21
CA ARG A 374 -9.04 10.74 -8.50
C ARG A 374 -9.52 9.62 -9.43
N ARG A 375 -9.78 9.95 -10.69
CA ARG A 375 -10.37 9.03 -11.69
C ARG A 375 -9.35 8.50 -12.69
N ILE A 376 -8.08 8.89 -12.56
CA ILE A 376 -6.98 8.38 -13.38
C ILE A 376 -6.24 7.33 -12.53
N PRO A 377 -5.88 6.16 -13.09
CA PRO A 377 -5.08 5.16 -12.39
C PRO A 377 -3.66 5.66 -12.13
N ILE A 378 -3.41 6.23 -10.94
CA ILE A 378 -2.14 6.88 -10.58
C ILE A 378 -1.58 6.42 -9.22
N VAL A 379 -2.36 5.65 -8.46
CA VAL A 379 -1.93 5.16 -7.14
C VAL A 379 -1.48 3.72 -7.30
N LYS A 380 -0.25 3.42 -6.91
CA LYS A 380 0.26 2.05 -6.88
C LYS A 380 -0.33 1.33 -5.67
N THR A 381 -1.04 0.22 -5.93
CA THR A 381 -1.70 -0.60 -4.91
C THR A 381 -0.73 -1.60 -4.29
N MET A 382 -1.14 -2.25 -3.20
CA MET A 382 -0.36 -3.35 -2.60
C MET A 382 -0.08 -4.52 -3.55
N ASP A 383 -0.91 -4.71 -4.58
CA ASP A 383 -0.72 -5.73 -5.61
C ASP A 383 0.20 -5.25 -6.76
N GLY A 384 0.79 -4.06 -6.64
CA GLY A 384 1.71 -3.47 -7.61
C GLY A 384 1.06 -2.85 -8.85
N LYS A 385 -0.28 -2.80 -8.91
CA LYS A 385 -1.04 -2.22 -10.05
C LYS A 385 -1.32 -0.74 -9.82
N LEU A 386 -1.45 0.03 -10.89
CA LEU A 386 -1.97 1.39 -10.83
C LEU A 386 -3.50 1.36 -10.83
N GLU A 387 -4.11 2.04 -9.86
CA GLU A 387 -5.56 2.10 -9.70
C GLU A 387 -6.01 3.55 -9.44
N ALA A 388 -7.25 3.85 -9.83
CA ALA A 388 -7.86 5.15 -9.56
C ALA A 388 -8.39 5.21 -8.12
N ILE A 389 -8.42 6.39 -7.51
CA ILE A 389 -8.94 6.56 -6.14
C ILE A 389 -10.45 6.31 -6.09
N GLU A 390 -11.19 6.77 -7.09
CA GLU A 390 -12.62 6.54 -7.25
C GLU A 390 -12.99 6.24 -8.71
N ASP A 391 -14.10 5.52 -8.92
CA ASP A 391 -14.63 5.21 -10.25
C ASP A 391 -15.37 6.41 -10.89
N GLN A 392 -15.96 6.20 -12.07
CA GLN A 392 -16.70 7.26 -12.76
C GLN A 392 -18.00 7.68 -12.04
N ASP A 393 -18.58 6.77 -11.27
CA ASP A 393 -19.81 6.96 -10.49
C ASP A 393 -19.53 7.58 -9.11
N GLY A 394 -18.26 7.66 -8.72
CA GLY A 394 -17.80 8.23 -7.45
C GLY A 394 -17.69 7.22 -6.31
N ASN A 395 -17.76 5.91 -6.60
CA ASN A 395 -17.48 4.87 -5.61
C ASN A 395 -15.97 4.82 -5.33
N VAL A 396 -15.63 4.68 -4.05
CA VAL A 396 -14.25 4.62 -3.59
C VAL A 396 -13.63 3.27 -3.94
N ASN A 397 -12.55 3.29 -4.71
CA ASN A 397 -11.73 2.12 -5.04
C ASN A 397 -10.56 1.97 -4.06
N ILE A 398 -9.97 3.09 -3.61
CA ILE A 398 -8.79 3.05 -2.72
C ILE A 398 -9.10 3.68 -1.37
N LEU A 399 -8.76 2.96 -0.31
CA LEU A 399 -8.80 3.45 1.07
C LEU A 399 -7.37 3.69 1.56
N PHE A 400 -7.14 4.84 2.20
CA PHE A 400 -5.84 5.24 2.74
C PHE A 400 -5.83 5.03 4.26
N PRO A 401 -5.14 4.03 4.80
CA PRO A 401 -4.98 3.85 6.23
C PRO A 401 -4.28 5.05 6.86
N VAL A 402 -4.92 5.74 7.79
CA VAL A 402 -4.36 6.96 8.40
C VAL A 402 -4.87 7.13 9.82
N GLU A 403 -3.97 7.57 10.70
CA GLU A 403 -4.27 7.86 12.09
C GLU A 403 -3.44 9.07 12.54
N ASN A 404 -4.00 9.95 13.37
CA ASN A 404 -3.32 11.18 13.79
C ASN A 404 -2.26 10.95 14.88
N ASP A 405 -2.17 9.73 15.40
CA ASP A 405 -1.26 9.38 16.49
C ASP A 405 0.02 8.74 15.94
N ARG A 406 1.14 9.45 16.10
CA ARG A 406 2.47 9.04 15.62
C ARG A 406 2.91 7.68 16.16
N ARG A 407 2.38 7.22 17.30
CA ARG A 407 2.76 5.94 17.93
C ARG A 407 2.31 4.72 17.12
N ILE A 408 1.32 4.89 16.25
CA ILE A 408 0.63 3.81 15.53
C ILE A 408 0.46 4.10 14.03
N GLU A 409 1.16 5.13 13.52
CA GLU A 409 1.04 5.59 12.13
C GLU A 409 1.43 4.51 11.12
N GLU A 410 2.43 3.68 11.44
CA GLU A 410 2.85 2.56 10.59
C GLU A 410 1.98 1.32 10.82
N ASP A 411 1.61 1.05 12.08
CA ASP A 411 0.85 -0.14 12.48
C ASP A 411 -0.54 -0.18 11.82
N ILE A 412 -1.17 0.98 11.58
CA ILE A 412 -2.52 1.07 11.01
C ILE A 412 -2.59 0.49 9.59
N TRP A 413 -1.52 0.62 8.80
CA TRP A 413 -1.48 0.05 7.46
C TRP A 413 -1.42 -1.47 7.53
N ASP A 414 -0.57 -2.02 8.41
CA ASP A 414 -0.44 -3.47 8.61
C ASP A 414 -1.74 -4.08 9.12
N LEU A 415 -2.41 -3.43 10.08
CA LEU A 415 -3.73 -3.83 10.58
C LEU A 415 -4.77 -3.89 9.44
N CYS A 416 -4.82 -2.84 8.61
CA CYS A 416 -5.75 -2.74 7.50
C CYS A 416 -5.44 -3.73 6.36
N SER A 417 -4.17 -4.08 6.17
CA SER A 417 -3.71 -4.97 5.09
C SER A 417 -4.27 -6.40 5.19
N CYS A 418 -4.72 -6.78 6.38
CA CYS A 418 -5.34 -8.07 6.68
C CYS A 418 -6.79 -8.18 6.16
N PHE A 419 -7.45 -7.06 5.84
CA PHE A 419 -8.82 -7.09 5.36
C PHE A 419 -8.93 -7.63 3.93
N ASN A 420 -9.99 -8.41 3.69
CA ASN A 420 -10.43 -8.85 2.38
C ASN A 420 -11.33 -7.79 1.75
N PHE A 421 -10.74 -6.90 0.97
CA PHE A 421 -11.47 -5.88 0.24
C PHE A 421 -11.98 -6.45 -1.09
N ILE A 422 -13.27 -6.81 -1.17
CA ILE A 422 -13.86 -7.40 -2.39
C ILE A 422 -13.84 -6.44 -3.58
N LYS A 423 -14.04 -5.14 -3.34
CA LYS A 423 -14.12 -4.09 -4.39
C LYS A 423 -13.13 -2.94 -4.20
N LYS A 424 -12.43 -2.93 -3.07
CA LYS A 424 -11.54 -1.84 -2.68
C LYS A 424 -10.11 -2.36 -2.59
N THR A 425 -9.14 -1.47 -2.48
CA THR A 425 -7.74 -1.84 -2.26
C THR A 425 -7.08 -0.79 -1.38
N LEU A 426 -5.86 -1.09 -0.94
CA LEU A 426 -5.00 -0.18 -0.22
C LEU A 426 -3.82 0.24 -1.13
N PRO A 427 -3.29 1.45 -0.95
CA PRO A 427 -2.01 1.80 -1.56
C PRO A 427 -0.91 0.87 -1.05
N ALA A 428 0.16 0.73 -1.85
CA ALA A 428 1.41 0.14 -1.36
C ALA A 428 1.89 0.86 -0.09
N LYS A 429 2.55 0.14 0.82
CA LYS A 429 2.93 0.67 2.14
C LYS A 429 3.80 1.92 2.02
N GLU A 430 4.75 1.91 1.09
CA GLU A 430 5.67 3.03 0.84
C GLU A 430 4.97 4.25 0.21
N GLU A 431 3.86 4.02 -0.49
CA GLU A 431 3.07 5.07 -1.15
C GLU A 431 2.04 5.69 -0.21
N ASN A 432 1.53 4.94 0.78
CA ASN A 432 0.46 5.39 1.68
C ASN A 432 0.78 6.74 2.35
N PHE A 433 1.95 6.85 2.98
CA PHE A 433 2.39 8.07 3.68
C PHE A 433 2.43 9.29 2.76
N LYS A 434 2.86 9.09 1.50
CA LYS A 434 2.91 10.15 0.50
C LYS A 434 1.50 10.63 0.13
N TRP A 435 0.59 9.69 -0.17
CA TRP A 435 -0.77 10.01 -0.62
C TRP A 435 -1.65 10.61 0.49
N ILE A 436 -1.44 10.26 1.75
CA ILE A 436 -2.15 10.87 2.90
C ILE A 436 -1.96 12.39 2.95
N THR A 437 -0.80 12.90 2.52
CA THR A 437 -0.54 14.35 2.48
C THR A 437 -1.44 15.10 1.48
N VAL A 438 -1.95 14.38 0.48
CA VAL A 438 -2.73 14.91 -0.64
C VAL A 438 -4.23 14.66 -0.44
N VAL A 439 -4.59 13.44 -0.05
CA VAL A 439 -5.98 12.99 0.07
C VAL A 439 -6.53 13.40 1.44
N ARG A 440 -7.19 14.56 1.49
CA ARG A 440 -7.70 15.15 2.73
C ARG A 440 -9.13 14.71 3.08
N GLU A 441 -9.92 14.28 2.09
CA GLU A 441 -11.33 13.97 2.32
C GLU A 441 -11.54 12.71 3.17
N GLU A 442 -12.42 12.82 4.16
CA GLU A 442 -12.67 11.75 5.12
C GLU A 442 -13.19 10.47 4.46
N LYS A 443 -13.92 10.55 3.33
CA LYS A 443 -14.46 9.36 2.65
C LYS A 443 -13.38 8.37 2.19
N PHE A 444 -12.18 8.84 1.88
CA PHE A 444 -11.06 8.02 1.40
C PHE A 444 -10.18 7.48 2.53
N LYS A 445 -10.28 8.05 3.73
CA LYS A 445 -9.46 7.67 4.88
C LYS A 445 -9.98 6.38 5.52
N LEU A 446 -9.10 5.55 6.04
CA LEU A 446 -9.42 4.37 6.85
C LEU A 446 -8.71 4.51 8.20
N ASN A 447 -9.45 4.98 9.20
CA ASN A 447 -8.97 5.19 10.57
C ASN A 447 -9.58 4.13 11.51
N LEU A 448 -9.10 4.12 12.75
CA LEU A 448 -9.61 3.19 13.77
C LEU A 448 -11.12 3.30 13.96
N ASN A 449 -11.69 4.52 13.93
CA ASN A 449 -13.14 4.72 14.08
C ASN A 449 -13.96 3.98 13.00
N LYS A 450 -13.50 3.98 11.75
CA LYS A 450 -14.16 3.21 10.68
C LYS A 450 -14.03 1.71 10.88
N ILE A 451 -12.86 1.25 11.35
CA ILE A 451 -12.65 -0.16 11.69
C ILE A 451 -13.59 -0.57 12.83
N PHE A 452 -13.70 0.24 13.87
CA PHE A 452 -14.60 0.02 15.00
C PHE A 452 -16.06 -0.01 14.61
N ASN A 453 -16.51 0.95 13.79
CA ASN A 453 -17.89 0.95 13.28
C ASN A 453 -18.18 -0.32 12.45
N MET A 454 -17.20 -0.79 11.68
CA MET A 454 -17.32 -2.05 10.96
C MET A 454 -17.40 -3.23 11.93
N ILE A 455 -16.50 -3.35 12.92
CA ILE A 455 -16.51 -4.45 13.89
C ILE A 455 -17.83 -4.46 14.68
N ASN A 456 -18.30 -3.30 15.13
CA ASN A 456 -19.52 -3.19 15.92
C ASN A 456 -20.81 -3.52 15.14
N SER A 457 -20.73 -3.59 13.80
CA SER A 457 -21.82 -4.08 12.95
C SER A 457 -21.85 -5.61 12.83
N LEU A 458 -20.80 -6.29 13.31
CA LEU A 458 -20.67 -7.75 13.30
C LEU A 458 -21.00 -8.29 14.68
N ASN A 459 -21.61 -9.46 14.73
CA ASN A 459 -21.98 -10.10 15.99
C ASN A 459 -21.06 -11.27 16.36
N THR A 460 -20.38 -11.88 15.38
CA THR A 460 -19.57 -13.09 15.62
C THR A 460 -18.20 -13.03 14.95
N ILE A 461 -17.25 -13.81 15.49
CA ILE A 461 -15.91 -14.00 14.93
C ILE A 461 -15.97 -14.60 13.51
N ASN A 462 -16.99 -15.43 13.23
CA ASN A 462 -17.20 -16.00 11.91
C ASN A 462 -17.55 -14.93 10.87
N GLU A 463 -18.36 -13.92 11.24
CA GLU A 463 -18.63 -12.77 10.37
C GLU A 463 -17.38 -11.93 10.13
N LEU A 464 -16.56 -11.72 11.17
CA LEU A 464 -15.26 -11.04 11.05
C LEU A 464 -14.28 -11.82 10.17
N SER A 465 -14.23 -13.15 10.30
CA SER A 465 -13.37 -14.02 9.49
C SER A 465 -13.66 -13.89 7.98
N LYS A 466 -14.92 -13.66 7.60
CA LYS A 466 -15.30 -13.42 6.19
C LYS A 466 -14.78 -12.10 5.65
N LYS A 467 -14.51 -11.12 6.53
CA LYS A 467 -13.97 -9.79 6.20
C LYS A 467 -12.45 -9.75 6.22
N ILE A 468 -11.79 -10.72 6.83
CA ILE A 468 -10.33 -10.85 6.90
C ILE A 468 -9.86 -11.82 5.81
N LYS A 469 -8.62 -11.68 5.33
CA LYS A 469 -8.02 -12.59 4.35
C LYS A 469 -7.94 -14.01 4.94
N LYS A 470 -8.19 -15.03 4.12
CA LYS A 470 -8.26 -16.45 4.57
C LYS A 470 -6.99 -16.95 5.26
N GLU A 471 -5.84 -16.39 4.90
CA GLU A 471 -4.52 -16.76 5.45
C GLU A 471 -4.26 -16.16 6.83
N THR A 472 -5.04 -15.15 7.24
CA THR A 472 -4.85 -14.43 8.49
C THR A 472 -5.70 -15.03 9.61
N ASN A 473 -5.07 -15.38 10.72
CA ASN A 473 -5.77 -15.83 11.92
C ASN A 473 -6.49 -14.64 12.60
N VAL A 474 -7.82 -14.75 12.75
CA VAL A 474 -8.67 -13.67 13.29
C VAL A 474 -8.33 -13.31 14.73
N ILE A 475 -8.04 -14.30 15.58
CA ILE A 475 -7.65 -14.07 16.98
C ILE A 475 -6.33 -13.29 17.05
N SER A 476 -5.35 -13.69 16.23
CA SER A 476 -4.05 -13.00 16.15
C SER A 476 -4.23 -11.55 15.69
N TRP A 477 -5.14 -11.31 14.73
CA TRP A 477 -5.48 -9.97 14.29
C TRP A 477 -6.14 -9.13 15.40
N ILE A 478 -7.05 -9.71 16.19
CA ILE A 478 -7.65 -9.02 17.34
C ILE A 478 -6.58 -8.67 18.38
N ASN A 479 -5.67 -9.60 18.71
CA ASN A 479 -4.57 -9.32 19.63
C ASN A 479 -3.69 -8.17 19.13
N TYR A 480 -3.38 -8.14 17.84
CA TYR A 480 -2.62 -7.04 17.24
C TYR A 480 -3.37 -5.70 17.34
N LEU A 481 -4.70 -5.69 17.13
CA LEU A 481 -5.52 -4.50 17.38
C LEU A 481 -5.43 -4.04 18.84
N LEU A 482 -5.50 -4.94 19.81
CA LEU A 482 -5.40 -4.60 21.24
C LEU A 482 -4.02 -4.02 21.60
N GLU A 483 -2.95 -4.53 21.00
CA GLU A 483 -1.60 -3.96 21.15
C GLU A 483 -1.53 -2.52 20.60
N ILE A 484 -2.08 -2.27 19.41
CA ILE A 484 -2.16 -0.93 18.81
C ILE A 484 -2.93 0.03 19.74
N LEU A 485 -4.05 -0.42 20.30
CA LEU A 485 -4.84 0.40 21.22
C LEU A 485 -4.13 0.65 22.56
N ASN A 486 -3.31 -0.30 23.02
CA ASN A 486 -2.47 -0.11 24.19
C ASN A 486 -1.39 0.95 23.92
N LYS A 487 -0.73 0.90 22.75
CA LYS A 487 0.26 1.93 22.32
C LYS A 487 -0.38 3.32 22.25
N LYS A 488 -1.64 3.42 21.79
CA LYS A 488 -2.42 4.67 21.72
C LYS A 488 -2.90 5.18 23.09
N GLU A 489 -2.75 4.39 24.17
CA GLU A 489 -3.34 4.65 25.49
C GLU A 489 -4.87 4.80 25.46
N ALA A 490 -5.52 4.24 24.43
CA ALA A 490 -6.97 4.31 24.23
C ALA A 490 -7.68 2.99 24.58
N LEU A 491 -6.91 1.92 24.83
CA LEU A 491 -7.39 0.56 25.05
C LEU A 491 -8.58 0.49 26.00
N GLN A 492 -8.46 1.04 27.22
CA GLN A 492 -9.50 0.91 28.24
C GLN A 492 -10.82 1.60 27.85
N ASN A 493 -10.73 2.78 27.23
CA ASN A 493 -11.89 3.54 26.79
C ASN A 493 -12.64 2.80 25.66
N GLU A 494 -11.90 2.22 24.71
CA GLU A 494 -12.51 1.52 23.58
C GLU A 494 -13.05 0.14 23.96
N LEU A 495 -12.36 -0.60 24.85
CA LEU A 495 -12.84 -1.88 25.39
C LEU A 495 -14.17 -1.75 26.15
N ALA A 496 -14.43 -0.59 26.77
CA ALA A 496 -15.68 -0.33 27.49
C ALA A 496 -16.88 -0.09 26.55
N ARG A 497 -16.64 0.27 25.29
CA ARG A 497 -17.70 0.70 24.35
C ARG A 497 -17.90 -0.24 23.17
N ILE A 498 -16.83 -0.90 22.71
CA ILE A 498 -16.84 -1.65 21.45
C ILE A 498 -16.94 -3.15 21.69
N LYS A 499 -17.86 -3.79 20.95
CA LYS A 499 -17.97 -5.26 20.87
C LYS A 499 -16.87 -5.84 19.97
N MET A 500 -15.68 -6.06 20.50
CA MET A 500 -14.55 -6.62 19.74
C MET A 500 -13.91 -7.84 20.37
N ILE A 501 -14.26 -8.19 21.60
CA ILE A 501 -13.66 -9.31 22.32
C ILE A 501 -14.54 -10.54 22.15
N PRO A 502 -14.04 -11.63 21.54
CA PRO A 502 -14.82 -12.84 21.39
C PRO A 502 -14.96 -13.57 22.74
N ASN A 503 -16.17 -14.06 23.01
CA ASN A 503 -16.40 -15.07 24.04
C ASN A 503 -16.00 -16.48 23.52
N GLN A 504 -16.09 -17.51 24.36
CA GLN A 504 -15.72 -18.88 23.97
C GLN A 504 -16.67 -19.55 22.96
N ASN A 505 -17.83 -18.93 22.67
CA ASN A 505 -18.73 -19.34 21.58
C ASN A 505 -18.43 -18.61 20.26
N GLY A 506 -17.55 -17.61 20.29
CA GLY A 506 -17.21 -16.77 19.15
C GLY A 506 -18.12 -15.56 18.95
N ASP A 507 -18.97 -15.19 19.90
CA ASP A 507 -19.73 -13.93 19.85
C ASP A 507 -18.84 -12.75 20.26
N LEU A 508 -18.95 -11.64 19.55
CA LEU A 508 -18.22 -10.42 19.86
C LEU A 508 -18.94 -9.64 20.95
N CYS A 509 -18.27 -9.49 22.09
CA CYS A 509 -18.80 -8.85 23.29
C CYS A 509 -17.97 -7.64 23.71
N ILE A 510 -18.55 -6.83 24.60
CA ILE A 510 -17.82 -5.78 25.32
C ILE A 510 -16.98 -6.47 26.39
N GLU A 511 -15.75 -5.98 26.60
CA GLU A 511 -14.80 -6.60 27.54
C GLU A 511 -15.40 -6.76 28.95
N ALA A 512 -16.12 -5.74 29.43
CA ALA A 512 -16.72 -5.72 30.77
C ALA A 512 -17.75 -6.83 31.01
N GLN A 513 -18.36 -7.39 29.96
CA GLN A 513 -19.34 -8.47 30.06
C GLN A 513 -18.69 -9.85 30.24
N LEU A 514 -17.41 -9.97 29.92
CA LEU A 514 -16.68 -11.22 29.94
C LEU A 514 -15.88 -11.35 31.22
N LYS A 515 -15.67 -12.58 31.65
CA LYS A 515 -14.76 -12.98 32.73
C LYS A 515 -13.58 -13.73 32.14
N LYS A 516 -12.47 -13.75 32.89
CA LYS A 516 -11.28 -14.51 32.49
C LYS A 516 -11.46 -15.97 32.86
N ASP A 517 -11.11 -16.86 31.94
CA ASP A 517 -11.09 -18.29 32.20
C ASP A 517 -9.87 -18.65 33.06
N GLY A 518 -10.12 -19.16 34.26
CA GLY A 518 -9.12 -19.64 35.22
C GLY A 518 -8.68 -21.09 34.99
N ASN A 519 -8.67 -21.55 33.73
CA ASN A 519 -8.42 -22.93 33.32
C ASN A 519 -9.54 -23.89 33.76
N ILE A 520 -10.79 -23.52 33.47
CA ILE A 520 -11.97 -24.32 33.75
C ILE A 520 -12.02 -25.54 32.83
N SER A 521 -12.28 -26.71 33.40
CA SER A 521 -12.45 -27.97 32.65
C SER A 521 -13.61 -27.88 31.64
N ASN A 522 -13.38 -28.33 30.41
CA ASN A 522 -14.41 -28.32 29.36
C ASN A 522 -15.60 -29.20 29.72
N GLU A 523 -15.35 -30.31 30.42
CA GLU A 523 -16.36 -31.24 30.92
C GLU A 523 -17.31 -30.53 31.90
N LEU A 524 -16.79 -29.72 32.82
CA LEU A 524 -17.62 -28.94 33.76
C LEU A 524 -18.45 -27.87 33.03
N LYS A 525 -17.87 -27.21 32.02
CA LYS A 525 -18.62 -26.26 31.17
C LYS A 525 -19.77 -26.95 30.43
N ASP A 526 -19.54 -28.15 29.91
CA ASP A 526 -20.55 -28.96 29.21
C ASP A 526 -21.66 -29.44 30.14
N ILE A 527 -21.32 -29.88 31.36
CA ILE A 527 -22.31 -30.27 32.38
C ILE A 527 -23.19 -29.06 32.75
N LEU A 528 -22.60 -27.88 32.96
CA LEU A 528 -23.37 -26.68 33.29
C LEU A 528 -24.28 -26.22 32.12
N LEU A 529 -23.78 -26.37 30.88
CA LEU A 529 -24.58 -26.12 29.67
C LEU A 529 -25.77 -27.08 29.58
N ASP A 530 -25.55 -28.38 29.84
CA ASP A 530 -26.65 -29.35 29.88
C ASP A 530 -27.65 -29.05 31.01
N LEU A 531 -27.22 -28.44 32.11
CA LEU A 531 -28.08 -27.89 33.17
C LEU A 531 -28.77 -26.56 32.78
N GLY A 532 -28.62 -26.12 31.53
CA GLY A 532 -29.30 -24.96 30.94
C GLY A 532 -28.62 -23.61 31.21
N GLU A 533 -27.33 -23.57 31.56
CA GLU A 533 -26.57 -22.31 31.63
C GLU A 533 -25.28 -22.40 30.84
N ASP A 534 -25.16 -21.56 29.82
CA ASP A 534 -23.96 -21.48 29.01
C ASP A 534 -22.95 -20.49 29.62
N ILE A 535 -21.94 -21.03 30.31
CA ILE A 535 -20.89 -20.20 30.86
C ILE A 535 -19.92 -19.67 29.79
N ARG A 536 -19.79 -20.35 28.63
CA ARG A 536 -18.89 -19.94 27.55
C ARG A 536 -19.30 -18.60 26.96
N ALA A 537 -20.59 -18.26 27.02
CA ALA A 537 -21.12 -16.96 26.64
C ALA A 537 -20.54 -15.80 27.47
N ASN A 538 -20.13 -16.08 28.72
CA ASN A 538 -19.61 -15.09 29.67
C ASN A 538 -18.09 -15.17 29.85
N LEU A 539 -17.40 -16.10 29.18
CA LEU A 539 -15.95 -16.28 29.28
C LEU A 539 -15.27 -15.73 28.03
N ARG A 540 -14.19 -14.96 28.21
CA ARG A 540 -13.32 -14.55 27.11
C ARG A 540 -12.66 -15.76 26.47
N ASP A 541 -12.47 -15.71 25.15
CA ASP A 541 -11.64 -16.69 24.45
C ASP A 541 -10.23 -16.74 25.07
N CYS A 542 -9.75 -17.95 25.34
CA CYS A 542 -8.48 -18.18 26.04
C CYS A 542 -7.24 -17.68 25.28
N HIS A 543 -7.33 -17.48 23.96
CA HIS A 543 -6.24 -17.01 23.12
C HIS A 543 -6.20 -15.48 22.99
N ILE A 544 -7.20 -14.76 23.53
CA ILE A 544 -7.21 -13.29 23.52
C ILE A 544 -6.41 -12.75 24.70
N VAL A 545 -5.41 -11.94 24.39
CA VAL A 545 -4.53 -11.29 25.36
C VAL A 545 -4.89 -9.81 25.43
N VAL A 546 -5.40 -9.38 26.59
CA VAL A 546 -5.65 -7.96 26.88
C VAL A 546 -4.43 -7.39 27.61
N PRO A 547 -3.68 -6.44 27.00
CA PRO A 547 -2.54 -5.82 27.64
C PRO A 547 -2.94 -5.05 28.90
N ASN A 548 -2.06 -5.04 29.91
CA ASN A 548 -2.21 -4.25 31.15
C ASN A 548 -3.53 -4.50 31.91
N GLU A 549 -4.12 -5.69 31.74
CA GLU A 549 -5.31 -6.13 32.48
C GLU A 549 -5.01 -6.23 33.98
N LYS A 550 -5.74 -5.44 34.79
CA LYS A 550 -5.67 -5.47 36.26
C LYS A 550 -7.04 -5.79 36.83
N ASN A 551 -7.09 -6.70 37.80
CA ASN A 551 -8.28 -7.01 38.60
C ASN A 551 -9.48 -7.55 37.80
N LYS A 552 -9.25 -8.23 36.67
CA LYS A 552 -10.34 -8.90 35.95
C LYS A 552 -10.82 -10.11 36.75
N GLU A 553 -12.14 -10.25 36.89
CA GLU A 553 -12.74 -11.40 37.57
C GLU A 553 -12.38 -12.69 36.82
N VAL A 554 -11.78 -13.63 37.55
CA VAL A 554 -11.39 -14.95 37.04
C VAL A 554 -12.41 -15.96 37.56
N LEU A 555 -13.04 -16.72 36.67
CA LEU A 555 -13.85 -17.86 37.06
C LEU A 555 -12.99 -19.11 37.11
N THR A 556 -13.19 -19.92 38.14
CA THR A 556 -12.46 -21.16 38.40
C THR A 556 -13.40 -22.36 38.40
N ASN A 557 -12.84 -23.58 38.44
CA ASN A 557 -13.64 -24.80 38.62
C ASN A 557 -14.55 -24.74 39.85
N MET A 558 -14.14 -24.07 40.94
CA MET A 558 -14.92 -23.95 42.18
C MET A 558 -16.17 -23.08 42.01
N ASP A 559 -16.09 -22.01 41.20
CA ASP A 559 -17.23 -21.17 40.88
C ASP A 559 -18.27 -21.93 40.04
N ILE A 560 -17.79 -22.70 39.05
CA ILE A 560 -18.63 -23.53 38.18
C ILE A 560 -19.26 -24.67 38.97
N ALA A 561 -18.48 -25.33 39.83
CA ALA A 561 -18.98 -26.38 40.72
C ALA A 561 -20.08 -25.87 41.65
N SER A 562 -19.93 -24.67 42.21
CA SER A 562 -20.96 -24.04 43.04
C SER A 562 -22.27 -23.81 42.27
N LYS A 563 -22.19 -23.37 41.01
CA LYS A 563 -23.37 -23.20 40.14
C LYS A 563 -24.04 -24.54 39.80
N ILE A 564 -23.24 -25.54 39.42
CA ILE A 564 -23.72 -26.90 39.16
C ILE A 564 -24.43 -27.43 40.41
N ARG A 565 -23.84 -27.26 41.60
CA ARG A 565 -24.42 -27.72 42.87
C ARG A 565 -25.80 -27.12 43.12
N ILE A 566 -25.95 -25.81 42.95
CA ILE A 566 -27.24 -25.13 43.12
C ILE A 566 -28.28 -25.74 42.18
N LYS A 567 -27.96 -25.85 40.88
CA LYS A 567 -28.88 -26.41 39.88
C LYS A 567 -29.22 -27.88 40.12
N VAL A 568 -28.24 -28.68 40.54
CA VAL A 568 -28.44 -30.10 40.86
C VAL A 568 -29.36 -30.24 42.07
N TYR A 569 -29.19 -29.44 43.12
CA TYR A 569 -30.12 -29.46 44.26
C TYR A 569 -31.52 -28.97 43.91
N GLU A 570 -31.67 -27.98 43.04
CA GLU A 570 -33.00 -27.57 42.54
C GLU A 570 -33.71 -28.72 41.82
N LEU A 571 -32.97 -29.51 41.02
CA LEU A 571 -33.52 -30.69 40.34
C LEU A 571 -33.89 -31.80 41.34
N LEU A 572 -33.03 -32.07 42.33
CA LEU A 572 -33.30 -33.05 43.39
C LEU A 572 -34.48 -32.63 44.29
N GLN A 573 -34.71 -31.33 44.50
CA GLN A 573 -35.87 -30.84 45.26
C GLN A 573 -37.17 -31.06 44.50
N LYS A 574 -37.19 -30.81 43.18
CA LYS A 574 -38.36 -31.07 42.32
C LYS A 574 -38.73 -32.55 42.25
N GLU A 575 -37.76 -33.44 42.43
CA GLU A 575 -37.99 -34.89 42.51
C GLU A 575 -38.69 -35.34 43.80
N ASN A 576 -38.66 -34.53 44.87
CA ASN A 576 -39.37 -34.84 46.12
C ASN A 576 -40.88 -34.53 46.06
N GLU A 577 -41.39 -34.03 44.93
CA GLU A 577 -42.82 -33.82 44.71
C GLU A 577 -43.56 -35.13 44.39
N PRO A 578 -44.78 -35.37 44.94
CA PRO A 578 -45.48 -36.63 44.74
C PRO A 578 -45.81 -36.87 43.25
N GLY A 579 -45.23 -37.91 42.66
CA GLY A 579 -45.44 -38.31 41.26
C GLY A 579 -44.40 -37.79 40.26
N ALA A 580 -43.37 -37.07 40.71
CA ALA A 580 -42.27 -36.63 39.86
C ALA A 580 -41.35 -37.82 39.49
N VAL A 581 -41.09 -38.00 38.19
CA VAL A 581 -40.12 -38.98 37.68
C VAL A 581 -38.97 -38.24 37.04
N ARG A 582 -37.73 -38.62 37.39
CA ARG A 582 -36.51 -38.02 36.84
C ARG A 582 -36.51 -38.12 35.31
N THR A 583 -36.35 -36.98 34.64
CA THR A 583 -36.34 -36.94 33.17
C THR A 583 -35.09 -37.62 32.60
N GLU A 584 -35.18 -38.18 31.40
CA GLU A 584 -34.03 -38.79 30.71
C GLU A 584 -32.86 -37.82 30.51
N HIS A 585 -33.15 -36.54 30.30
CA HIS A 585 -32.13 -35.49 30.23
C HIS A 585 -31.39 -35.35 31.58
N THR A 586 -32.12 -35.26 32.69
CA THR A 586 -31.54 -35.18 34.04
C THR A 586 -30.68 -36.39 34.38
N LYS A 587 -31.12 -37.61 34.03
CA LYS A 587 -30.32 -38.84 34.21
C LYS A 587 -28.99 -38.76 33.46
N LYS A 588 -29.01 -38.28 32.21
CA LYS A 588 -27.80 -38.12 31.40
C LYS A 588 -26.81 -37.13 32.03
N VAL A 589 -27.30 -36.00 32.54
CA VAL A 589 -26.46 -34.98 33.19
C VAL A 589 -25.86 -35.51 34.49
N PHE A 590 -26.65 -36.17 35.33
CA PHE A 590 -26.17 -36.76 36.59
C PHE A 590 -25.13 -37.86 36.33
N LYS A 591 -25.35 -38.68 35.29
CA LYS A 591 -24.35 -39.66 34.85
C LYS A 591 -23.03 -39.01 34.44
N LYS A 592 -23.05 -37.93 33.65
CA LYS A 592 -21.84 -37.17 33.30
C LYS A 592 -21.13 -36.62 34.53
N LEU A 593 -21.88 -36.10 35.50
CA LEU A 593 -21.32 -35.58 36.75
C LEU A 593 -20.69 -36.69 37.62
N ILE A 594 -21.34 -37.86 37.71
CA ILE A 594 -20.80 -39.04 38.41
C ILE A 594 -19.52 -39.54 37.75
N ILE A 595 -19.47 -39.59 36.42
CA ILE A 595 -18.25 -39.96 35.68
C ILE A 595 -17.13 -38.96 36.00
N TRP A 596 -17.44 -37.65 35.93
CA TRP A 596 -16.45 -36.62 36.26
C TRP A 596 -15.94 -36.73 37.71
N PHE A 597 -16.80 -37.06 38.68
CA PHE A 597 -16.42 -37.36 40.07
C PHE A 597 -15.52 -38.58 40.21
N SER A 598 -15.72 -39.61 39.38
CA SER A 598 -14.87 -40.80 39.36
C SER A 598 -13.49 -40.47 38.83
N ASP A 599 -13.41 -39.70 37.75
CA ASP A 599 -12.15 -39.41 37.06
C ASP A 599 -11.32 -38.34 37.79
N ASN A 600 -11.94 -37.51 38.64
CA ASN A 600 -11.32 -36.36 39.30
C ASN A 600 -11.55 -36.35 40.83
N GLN A 601 -11.36 -37.48 41.51
CA GLN A 601 -11.78 -37.68 42.91
C GLN A 601 -11.30 -36.58 43.88
N GLN A 602 -10.00 -36.27 43.90
CA GLN A 602 -9.42 -35.27 44.81
C GLN A 602 -9.97 -33.86 44.56
N GLU A 603 -10.15 -33.50 43.29
CA GLU A 603 -10.65 -32.19 42.91
C GLU A 603 -12.17 -32.10 43.17
N ALA A 604 -12.92 -33.18 42.90
CA ALA A 604 -14.35 -33.26 43.16
C ALA A 604 -14.68 -33.12 44.65
N GLU A 605 -13.94 -33.80 45.53
CA GLU A 605 -14.08 -33.65 46.99
C GLU A 605 -13.85 -32.20 47.42
N ARG A 606 -12.81 -31.56 46.88
CA ARG A 606 -12.46 -30.18 47.19
C ARG A 606 -13.52 -29.16 46.74
N ILE A 607 -14.03 -29.29 45.51
CA ILE A 607 -14.87 -28.24 44.89
C ILE A 607 -16.37 -28.49 45.03
N PHE A 608 -16.80 -29.75 45.18
CA PHE A 608 -18.22 -30.13 45.32
C PHE A 608 -18.61 -30.56 46.73
N SER A 609 -17.65 -30.89 47.61
CA SER A 609 -17.83 -31.15 49.06
C SER A 609 -19.10 -31.94 49.40
N ASP A 610 -20.17 -31.24 49.77
CA ASP A 610 -21.46 -31.80 50.19
C ASP A 610 -22.17 -32.59 49.09
N LEU A 611 -22.11 -32.14 47.83
CA LEU A 611 -22.71 -32.88 46.72
C LEU A 611 -21.92 -34.15 46.39
N TYR A 612 -20.61 -34.14 46.64
CA TYR A 612 -19.76 -35.33 46.47
C TYR A 612 -20.01 -36.37 47.58
N GLU A 613 -20.19 -35.95 48.83
CA GLU A 613 -20.62 -36.82 49.93
C GLU A 613 -21.99 -37.46 49.66
N HIS A 614 -22.91 -36.67 49.10
CA HIS A 614 -24.26 -37.13 48.73
C HIS A 614 -24.37 -37.66 47.30
N LYS A 615 -23.25 -38.05 46.66
CA LYS A 615 -23.25 -38.55 45.27
C LYS A 615 -24.20 -39.74 45.04
N HIS A 616 -24.53 -40.50 46.09
CA HIS A 616 -25.52 -41.58 46.05
C HIS A 616 -26.92 -41.11 45.59
N LYS A 617 -27.30 -39.85 45.83
CA LYS A 617 -28.59 -39.28 45.39
C LYS A 617 -28.67 -38.99 43.89
N LEU A 618 -27.52 -38.94 43.22
CA LEU A 618 -27.43 -38.71 41.78
C LEU A 618 -27.69 -39.98 40.97
N TYR A 619 -27.64 -41.14 41.61
CA TYR A 619 -28.03 -42.40 41.00
C TYR A 619 -29.57 -42.53 40.98
N ASP A 620 -30.11 -43.26 40.00
CA ASP A 620 -31.52 -43.65 39.96
C ASP A 620 -31.66 -44.98 40.72
N ASP A 621 -32.52 -45.06 41.76
CA ASP A 621 -32.67 -46.26 42.60
C ASP A 621 -32.95 -47.53 41.78
N ILE A 622 -33.63 -47.41 40.64
CA ILE A 622 -33.90 -48.54 39.72
C ILE A 622 -32.62 -48.96 38.97
N GLU A 623 -31.78 -48.00 38.62
CA GLU A 623 -30.51 -48.24 37.92
C GLU A 623 -29.41 -48.72 38.88
N ILE A 624 -29.45 -48.29 40.16
CA ILE A 624 -28.63 -48.85 41.24
C ILE A 624 -28.96 -50.32 41.43
N ILE A 625 -30.24 -50.69 41.53
CA ILE A 625 -30.65 -52.10 41.69
C ILE A 625 -30.18 -52.95 40.50
N LYS A 626 -30.35 -52.45 39.26
CA LYS A 626 -29.82 -53.12 38.07
C LYS A 626 -28.29 -53.23 38.06
N ASN A 627 -27.58 -52.17 38.43
CA ASN A 627 -26.11 -52.17 38.46
C ASN A 627 -25.55 -53.00 39.62
N ILE A 628 -26.25 -53.09 40.76
CA ILE A 628 -25.91 -53.97 41.87
C ILE A 628 -26.17 -55.43 41.46
N GLN A 629 -27.29 -55.73 40.80
CA GLN A 629 -27.55 -57.07 40.25
C GLN A 629 -26.49 -57.46 39.21
N LEU A 630 -26.18 -56.58 38.28
CA LEU A 630 -25.15 -56.80 37.26
C LEU A 630 -23.76 -56.93 37.88
N SER A 631 -23.42 -56.09 38.87
CA SER A 631 -22.16 -56.17 39.61
C SER A 631 -22.07 -57.45 40.45
N GLN A 632 -23.18 -57.91 41.04
CA GLN A 632 -23.24 -59.19 41.74
C GLN A 632 -23.10 -60.38 40.78
N GLU A 633 -23.73 -60.33 39.60
CA GLU A 633 -23.52 -61.33 38.55
C GLU A 633 -22.08 -61.33 38.04
N ILE A 634 -21.50 -60.16 37.77
CA ILE A 634 -20.09 -60.03 37.37
C ILE A 634 -19.16 -60.53 38.48
N THR A 635 -19.40 -60.16 39.73
CA THR A 635 -18.59 -60.61 40.88
C THR A 635 -18.71 -62.12 41.08
N LYS A 636 -19.90 -62.69 40.86
CA LYS A 636 -20.12 -64.14 40.90
C LYS A 636 -19.40 -64.85 39.76
N ILE A 637 -19.45 -64.30 38.55
CA ILE A 637 -18.68 -64.79 37.39
C ILE A 637 -17.17 -64.67 37.65
N MET A 638 -16.69 -63.60 38.30
CA MET A 638 -15.30 -63.45 38.71
C MET A 638 -14.88 -64.52 39.72
N GLN A 639 -15.70 -64.75 40.75
CA GLN A 639 -15.44 -65.75 41.79
C GLN A 639 -15.48 -67.18 41.24
N ASP A 640 -16.47 -67.51 40.41
CA ASP A 640 -16.63 -68.84 39.80
C ASP A 640 -15.46 -69.19 38.86
N ASN A 641 -14.77 -68.17 38.32
CA ASN A 641 -13.60 -68.33 37.44
C ASN A 641 -12.25 -67.98 38.10
N GLY A 642 -12.22 -67.71 39.41
CA GLY A 642 -10.99 -67.44 40.17
C GLY A 642 -10.29 -66.11 39.86
N ILE A 643 -11.02 -65.11 39.34
CA ILE A 643 -10.49 -63.83 38.89
C ILE A 643 -10.58 -62.80 40.02
N THR A 644 -9.47 -62.12 40.33
CA THR A 644 -9.39 -61.21 41.49
C THR A 644 -9.43 -59.72 41.14
N GLU A 645 -9.11 -59.36 39.89
CA GLU A 645 -9.16 -57.96 39.43
C GLU A 645 -9.94 -57.81 38.11
N ILE A 646 -10.67 -56.70 37.95
CA ILE A 646 -11.40 -56.38 36.69
C ILE A 646 -10.43 -56.27 35.49
N GLN A 647 -9.16 -55.95 35.74
CA GLN A 647 -8.13 -55.92 34.70
C GLN A 647 -7.79 -57.33 34.18
N GLU A 648 -7.93 -58.38 34.99
CA GLU A 648 -7.82 -59.77 34.53
C GLU A 648 -9.03 -60.17 33.69
N ILE A 649 -10.25 -59.72 34.02
CA ILE A 649 -11.39 -59.85 33.10
C ILE A 649 -11.10 -59.10 31.81
N ARG A 650 -10.58 -57.87 31.87
CA ARG A 650 -10.27 -57.11 30.66
C ARG A 650 -9.15 -57.76 29.86
N ASN A 651 -8.16 -58.39 30.48
CA ASN A 651 -7.10 -59.14 29.81
C ASN A 651 -7.58 -60.50 29.29
N ILE A 652 -8.56 -61.14 29.93
CA ILE A 652 -9.22 -62.37 29.47
C ILE A 652 -10.18 -62.04 28.34
N ILE A 653 -10.95 -60.96 28.43
CA ILE A 653 -11.82 -60.43 27.37
C ILE A 653 -10.99 -59.84 26.23
N GLU A 654 -9.82 -59.23 26.46
CA GLU A 654 -8.92 -58.79 25.37
C GLU A 654 -8.13 -59.96 24.78
N ARG A 655 -7.94 -61.05 25.53
CA ARG A 655 -7.45 -62.33 24.99
C ARG A 655 -8.55 -63.11 24.23
N ASP A 656 -9.80 -63.11 24.71
CA ASP A 656 -10.93 -63.86 24.14
C ASP A 656 -11.74 -63.07 23.09
N ASN A 657 -11.73 -61.73 23.10
CA ASN A 657 -12.29 -60.90 22.02
C ASN A 657 -11.36 -60.84 20.80
N SER A 658 -10.21 -61.52 20.84
CA SER A 658 -9.39 -61.72 19.64
C SER A 658 -9.85 -62.89 18.81
N VAL A 659 -10.97 -63.55 19.15
CA VAL A 659 -11.46 -64.69 18.41
C VAL A 659 -12.67 -64.28 17.55
N GLU A 660 -12.39 -63.88 16.32
CA GLU A 660 -13.39 -63.42 15.38
C GLU A 660 -14.20 -64.61 14.81
N VAL A 661 -15.52 -64.45 14.67
CA VAL A 661 -16.36 -65.52 14.10
C VAL A 661 -16.11 -65.60 12.60
N LEU A 662 -15.70 -66.76 12.11
CA LEU A 662 -15.42 -66.97 10.68
C LEU A 662 -16.72 -66.85 9.85
N THR A 663 -16.86 -65.75 9.12
CA THR A 663 -17.99 -65.52 8.19
C THR A 663 -17.59 -65.73 6.73
N GLU A 664 -18.58 -65.83 5.83
CA GLU A 664 -18.33 -65.89 4.37
C GLU A 664 -17.62 -64.63 3.84
N SER A 665 -17.90 -63.45 4.43
CA SER A 665 -17.18 -62.21 4.14
C SER A 665 -15.75 -62.24 4.69
N SER A 666 -15.50 -62.91 5.81
CA SER A 666 -14.16 -63.09 6.36
C SER A 666 -13.30 -63.96 5.43
N LEU A 667 -13.85 -65.05 4.88
CA LEU A 667 -13.17 -65.87 3.86
C LEU A 667 -12.84 -65.07 2.59
N ALA A 668 -13.75 -64.20 2.15
CA ALA A 668 -13.52 -63.31 1.01
C ALA A 668 -12.41 -62.28 1.27
N CYS A 669 -12.43 -61.61 2.43
CA CYS A 669 -11.39 -60.64 2.82
C CYS A 669 -10.03 -61.34 3.03
N MET A 670 -10.04 -62.59 3.51
CA MET A 670 -8.88 -63.46 3.64
C MET A 670 -8.36 -63.99 2.31
N GLY A 671 -9.18 -64.03 1.25
CA GLY A 671 -8.76 -64.52 -0.06
C GLY A 671 -8.72 -66.05 -0.14
N ILE A 672 -9.53 -66.73 0.67
CA ILE A 672 -9.63 -68.19 0.71
C ILE A 672 -10.76 -68.62 -0.23
N ILE A 673 -10.40 -69.30 -1.32
CA ILE A 673 -11.35 -69.64 -2.39
C ILE A 673 -11.67 -71.13 -2.50
N ASN A 674 -11.04 -71.99 -1.71
CA ASN A 674 -11.32 -73.43 -1.66
C ASN A 674 -10.88 -74.06 -0.33
N GLU A 675 -11.25 -75.32 -0.11
CA GLU A 675 -10.94 -76.07 1.11
C GLU A 675 -9.43 -76.31 1.31
N GLU A 676 -8.66 -76.49 0.24
CA GLU A 676 -7.21 -76.72 0.33
C GLU A 676 -6.48 -75.47 0.86
N GLU A 677 -6.87 -74.28 0.40
CA GLU A 677 -6.37 -73.01 0.91
C GLU A 677 -6.81 -72.78 2.36
N PHE A 678 -8.05 -73.13 2.70
CA PHE A 678 -8.55 -73.02 4.06
C PHE A 678 -7.69 -73.84 5.04
N GLU A 679 -7.45 -75.12 4.75
CA GLU A 679 -6.61 -75.97 5.60
C GLU A 679 -5.17 -75.45 5.68
N ARG A 680 -4.62 -74.92 4.58
CA ARG A 680 -3.26 -74.36 4.55
C ARG A 680 -3.12 -73.10 5.40
N VAL A 681 -4.10 -72.20 5.37
CA VAL A 681 -4.08 -70.94 6.12
C VAL A 681 -4.31 -71.18 7.61
N PHE A 682 -5.25 -72.06 7.96
CA PHE A 682 -5.56 -72.40 9.34
C PHE A 682 -4.61 -73.43 9.98
N ALA A 683 -3.63 -73.94 9.22
CA ALA A 683 -2.48 -74.66 9.76
C ALA A 683 -1.48 -73.75 10.51
N ASN A 684 -1.53 -72.43 10.27
CA ASN A 684 -0.73 -71.47 11.03
C ASN A 684 -1.37 -71.21 12.41
N GLU A 685 -0.66 -71.55 13.49
CA GLU A 685 -1.17 -71.38 14.87
C GLU A 685 -1.52 -69.93 15.19
N ASP A 686 -0.78 -68.95 14.65
CA ASP A 686 -1.09 -67.53 14.86
C ASP A 686 -2.47 -67.18 14.31
N ILE A 687 -2.78 -67.59 13.07
CA ILE A 687 -4.08 -67.34 12.43
C ILE A 687 -5.20 -68.11 13.13
N LYS A 688 -4.92 -69.32 13.60
CA LYS A 688 -5.88 -70.15 14.35
C LYS A 688 -6.30 -69.52 15.68
N THR A 689 -5.43 -68.73 16.32
CA THR A 689 -5.78 -68.00 17.55
C THR A 689 -6.72 -66.81 17.30
N TYR A 690 -6.78 -66.28 16.07
CA TYR A 690 -7.63 -65.14 15.72
C TYR A 690 -9.08 -65.48 15.37
N PHE A 691 -9.44 -66.76 15.19
CA PHE A 691 -10.76 -67.15 14.67
C PHE A 691 -11.40 -68.32 15.41
N ASN A 692 -12.70 -68.22 15.69
CA ASN A 692 -13.50 -69.33 16.23
C ASN A 692 -14.35 -69.88 15.08
N TYR A 693 -14.17 -71.15 14.74
CA TYR A 693 -15.05 -71.84 13.80
C TYR A 693 -15.59 -73.12 14.45
N GLU A 694 -16.85 -73.09 14.86
CA GLU A 694 -17.55 -74.30 15.35
C GLU A 694 -17.92 -75.25 14.19
N LYS A 695 -17.93 -74.76 12.94
CA LYS A 695 -18.22 -75.52 11.71
C LYS A 695 -17.26 -75.13 10.59
N LYS A 696 -16.76 -76.13 9.84
CA LYS A 696 -15.95 -75.89 8.63
C LYS A 696 -16.77 -75.16 7.54
N PRO A 697 -16.16 -74.27 6.73
CA PRO A 697 -16.84 -73.62 5.62
C PRO A 697 -17.48 -74.61 4.64
N THR A 698 -18.64 -74.26 4.09
CA THR A 698 -19.30 -75.07 3.05
C THR A 698 -18.80 -74.67 1.65
N PRO A 699 -19.01 -75.51 0.62
CA PRO A 699 -18.71 -75.14 -0.77
C PRO A 699 -19.37 -73.82 -1.22
N GLU A 700 -20.55 -73.51 -0.69
CA GLU A 700 -21.28 -72.26 -0.99
C GLU A 700 -20.52 -71.02 -0.46
N ASN A 701 -19.86 -71.13 0.70
CA ASN A 701 -19.06 -70.04 1.24
C ASN A 701 -17.82 -69.75 0.38
N PHE A 702 -17.19 -70.78 -0.19
CA PHE A 702 -16.07 -70.61 -1.12
C PHE A 702 -16.51 -69.99 -2.45
N ILE A 703 -17.68 -70.38 -2.96
CA ILE A 703 -18.28 -69.75 -4.16
C ILE A 703 -18.57 -68.26 -3.90
N TYR A 704 -19.07 -67.93 -2.70
CA TYR A 704 -19.26 -66.55 -2.28
C TYR A 704 -17.92 -65.78 -2.27
N ALA A 705 -16.90 -66.33 -1.61
CA ALA A 705 -15.58 -65.69 -1.53
C ALA A 705 -14.98 -65.43 -2.93
N GLN A 706 -15.03 -66.42 -3.83
CA GLN A 706 -14.60 -66.27 -5.22
C GLN A 706 -15.33 -65.12 -5.93
N LYS A 707 -16.66 -65.04 -5.78
CA LYS A 707 -17.48 -64.00 -6.40
C LYS A 707 -17.10 -62.60 -5.93
N ILE A 708 -16.89 -62.43 -4.63
CA ILE A 708 -16.53 -61.14 -4.03
C ILE A 708 -15.13 -60.70 -4.43
N ILE A 709 -14.16 -61.62 -4.44
CA ILE A 709 -12.78 -61.33 -4.91
C ILE A 709 -12.79 -60.91 -6.38
N GLN A 710 -13.53 -61.61 -7.23
CA GLN A 710 -13.64 -61.27 -8.65
C GLN A 710 -14.34 -59.92 -8.88
N ARG A 711 -15.37 -59.61 -8.08
CA ARG A 711 -16.00 -58.29 -8.08
C ARG A 711 -14.99 -57.19 -7.71
N ALA A 712 -14.23 -57.36 -6.64
CA ALA A 712 -13.24 -56.38 -6.19
C ALA A 712 -12.19 -56.11 -7.27
N LYS A 713 -11.64 -57.15 -7.91
CA LYS A 713 -10.71 -57.00 -9.04
C LYS A 713 -11.32 -56.21 -10.19
N LYS A 714 -12.55 -56.53 -10.56
CA LYS A 714 -13.26 -55.86 -11.65
C LYS A 714 -13.47 -54.38 -11.34
N ASN A 715 -13.97 -54.06 -10.15
CA ASN A 715 -14.24 -52.67 -9.75
C ASN A 715 -12.94 -51.85 -9.71
N VAL A 716 -11.86 -52.40 -9.14
CA VAL A 716 -10.54 -51.75 -9.14
C VAL A 716 -10.03 -51.53 -10.57
N LEU A 717 -10.12 -52.53 -11.45
CA LEU A 717 -9.71 -52.39 -12.86
C LEU A 717 -10.54 -51.34 -13.62
N GLU A 718 -11.84 -51.32 -13.42
CA GLU A 718 -12.73 -50.32 -14.03
C GLU A 718 -12.42 -48.92 -13.52
N PHE A 719 -12.14 -48.77 -12.23
CA PHE A 719 -11.73 -47.50 -11.63
C PHE A 719 -10.41 -47.00 -12.21
N LEU A 720 -9.38 -47.85 -12.28
CA LEU A 720 -8.07 -47.48 -12.83
C LEU A 720 -8.15 -47.06 -14.31
N ARG A 721 -9.02 -47.70 -15.10
CA ARG A 721 -9.27 -47.35 -16.51
C ARG A 721 -9.87 -45.95 -16.70
N GLN A 722 -10.47 -45.35 -15.67
CA GLN A 722 -10.95 -43.97 -15.73
C GLN A 722 -9.80 -42.95 -15.78
N TYR A 723 -8.58 -43.38 -15.47
CA TYR A 723 -7.37 -42.55 -15.44
C TYR A 723 -6.33 -43.02 -16.47
N PRO A 724 -6.64 -43.00 -17.80
CA PRO A 724 -5.76 -43.55 -18.84
C PRO A 724 -4.45 -42.78 -19.04
N GLN A 725 -4.35 -41.56 -18.50
CA GLN A 725 -3.11 -40.77 -18.48
C GLN A 725 -2.13 -41.28 -17.41
N GLU A 726 -2.62 -41.95 -16.38
CA GLU A 726 -1.83 -42.44 -15.24
C GLU A 726 -1.65 -43.96 -15.29
N TYR A 727 -2.69 -44.72 -15.66
CA TYR A 727 -2.66 -46.18 -15.72
C TYR A 727 -2.95 -46.72 -17.13
N ASP A 728 -2.10 -47.63 -17.59
CA ASP A 728 -2.34 -48.49 -18.74
C ASP A 728 -2.65 -49.92 -18.25
N CYS A 729 -3.92 -50.28 -18.33
CA CYS A 729 -4.43 -51.60 -17.96
C CYS A 729 -4.67 -52.52 -19.18
N SER A 730 -4.18 -52.18 -20.38
CA SER A 730 -4.45 -52.93 -21.60
C SER A 730 -3.88 -54.36 -21.61
N SER A 731 -2.79 -54.57 -20.88
CA SER A 731 -2.01 -55.82 -20.85
C SER A 731 -2.08 -56.54 -19.50
N TYR A 732 -3.13 -56.29 -18.70
CA TYR A 732 -3.22 -56.86 -17.36
C TYR A 732 -3.37 -58.39 -17.38
N GLN A 733 -2.82 -59.06 -16.36
CA GLN A 733 -2.89 -60.51 -16.16
C GLN A 733 -3.07 -60.83 -14.67
N GLU A 734 -3.90 -61.82 -14.36
CA GLU A 734 -4.05 -62.34 -12.99
C GLU A 734 -2.89 -63.31 -12.71
N THR A 735 -1.98 -62.94 -11.81
CA THR A 735 -0.80 -63.75 -11.47
C THR A 735 -0.98 -64.56 -10.19
N ALA A 736 -1.92 -64.14 -9.33
CA ALA A 736 -2.38 -64.88 -8.16
C ALA A 736 -3.84 -64.51 -7.85
N THR A 737 -4.43 -65.20 -6.86
CA THR A 737 -5.83 -65.03 -6.44
C THR A 737 -6.23 -63.59 -6.16
N THR A 738 -5.31 -62.73 -5.73
CA THR A 738 -5.55 -61.32 -5.38
C THR A 738 -4.60 -60.35 -6.11
N ILE A 739 -3.78 -60.81 -7.06
CA ILE A 739 -2.70 -60.00 -7.67
C ILE A 739 -2.91 -59.83 -9.18
N LEU A 740 -2.92 -58.57 -9.61
CA LEU A 740 -2.95 -58.15 -11.01
C LEU A 740 -1.56 -57.63 -11.42
N ALA A 741 -0.97 -58.22 -12.45
CA ALA A 741 0.28 -57.77 -13.06
C ALA A 741 0.04 -57.25 -14.48
N GLY A 742 1.07 -56.69 -15.13
CA GLY A 742 0.96 -56.18 -16.50
C GLY A 742 0.30 -54.80 -16.63
N ILE A 743 -0.03 -54.16 -15.52
CA ILE A 743 -0.52 -52.78 -15.46
C ILE A 743 0.70 -51.86 -15.41
N ARG A 744 0.67 -50.74 -16.15
CA ARG A 744 1.72 -49.72 -16.10
C ARG A 744 1.19 -48.43 -15.51
N LYS A 745 1.87 -47.89 -14.51
CA LYS A 745 1.61 -46.56 -13.96
C LYS A 745 2.67 -45.59 -14.46
N ASN A 746 2.27 -44.52 -15.15
CA ASN A 746 3.19 -43.54 -15.76
C ASN A 746 4.30 -44.20 -16.60
N GLY A 747 3.96 -45.26 -17.34
CA GLY A 747 4.89 -46.02 -18.18
C GLY A 747 5.76 -47.07 -17.45
N LYS A 748 5.74 -47.13 -16.11
CA LYS A 748 6.46 -48.16 -15.33
C LYS A 748 5.55 -49.34 -14.98
N PRO A 749 6.02 -50.60 -15.08
CA PRO A 749 5.22 -51.75 -14.69
C PRO A 749 4.99 -51.74 -13.17
N ILE A 750 3.74 -51.89 -12.75
CA ILE A 750 3.36 -52.03 -11.35
C ILE A 750 2.57 -53.32 -11.15
N LYS A 751 2.62 -53.86 -9.93
CA LYS A 751 1.72 -54.94 -9.48
C LYS A 751 0.66 -54.38 -8.56
N ILE A 752 -0.59 -54.80 -8.76
CA ILE A 752 -1.73 -54.35 -7.95
C ILE A 752 -2.25 -55.52 -7.12
N VAL A 753 -2.18 -55.36 -5.79
CA VAL A 753 -2.79 -56.28 -4.82
C VAL A 753 -4.19 -55.78 -4.53
N VAL A 754 -5.20 -56.62 -4.75
CA VAL A 754 -6.62 -56.28 -4.57
C VAL A 754 -7.21 -57.12 -3.45
N ARG A 755 -7.80 -56.45 -2.44
CA ARG A 755 -8.49 -57.09 -1.33
C ARG A 755 -9.92 -56.57 -1.17
N PRO A 756 -10.94 -57.45 -1.12
CA PRO A 756 -12.27 -57.02 -0.71
C PRO A 756 -12.26 -56.51 0.73
N SER A 757 -12.94 -55.41 1.01
CA SER A 757 -13.10 -54.84 2.35
C SER A 757 -14.54 -54.89 2.86
N ASP A 758 -15.35 -55.80 2.31
CA ASP A 758 -16.77 -56.02 2.68
C ASP A 758 -16.98 -56.36 4.16
N GLY A 759 -15.95 -56.84 4.84
CA GLY A 759 -15.95 -57.12 6.28
C GLY A 759 -15.39 -55.98 7.15
N ASP A 760 -15.26 -54.77 6.59
CA ASP A 760 -14.62 -53.58 7.20
C ASP A 760 -13.13 -53.78 7.59
N LYS A 761 -12.49 -54.81 7.04
CA LYS A 761 -11.09 -55.18 7.27
C LYS A 761 -10.54 -55.99 6.10
N ILE A 762 -9.22 -56.10 6.03
CA ILE A 762 -8.51 -56.93 5.06
C ILE A 762 -7.44 -57.76 5.77
N TYR A 763 -7.10 -58.92 5.20
CA TYR A 763 -6.01 -59.76 5.67
C TYR A 763 -4.95 -59.90 4.59
N ILE A 764 -3.68 -59.76 4.98
CA ILE A 764 -2.54 -59.92 4.08
C ILE A 764 -1.60 -60.91 4.74
N TYR A 765 -1.48 -62.10 4.14
CA TYR A 765 -0.65 -63.17 4.67
C TYR A 765 -0.17 -64.15 3.59
N TYR A 766 -0.64 -64.04 2.34
CA TYR A 766 -0.09 -64.88 1.28
C TYR A 766 1.32 -64.41 0.96
N GLN A 767 2.27 -65.35 0.92
CA GLN A 767 3.66 -65.03 0.62
C GLN A 767 3.79 -64.28 -0.71
N SER A 768 2.99 -64.62 -1.73
CA SER A 768 2.97 -63.92 -3.02
C SER A 768 2.57 -62.44 -2.92
N GLU A 769 1.73 -62.07 -1.95
CA GLU A 769 1.33 -60.68 -1.70
C GLU A 769 2.41 -59.94 -0.93
N LEU A 770 2.95 -60.56 0.12
CA LEU A 770 4.05 -60.02 0.91
C LEU A 770 5.28 -59.78 0.01
N ASP A 771 5.67 -60.79 -0.78
CA ASP A 771 6.74 -60.68 -1.77
C ASP A 771 6.46 -59.55 -2.78
N THR A 772 5.21 -59.34 -3.18
CA THR A 772 4.85 -58.23 -4.09
C THR A 772 4.99 -56.87 -3.43
N MET A 773 4.65 -56.78 -2.14
CA MET A 773 4.74 -55.55 -1.34
C MET A 773 6.17 -55.21 -0.91
N ASP A 774 7.12 -56.14 -1.03
CA ASP A 774 8.55 -55.92 -0.78
C ASP A 774 9.26 -55.15 -1.92
N TYR A 775 8.65 -55.05 -3.11
CA TYR A 775 9.19 -54.25 -4.23
C TYR A 775 8.69 -52.81 -4.18
N GLU A 776 9.41 -51.85 -4.78
CA GLU A 776 9.01 -50.44 -4.77
C GLU A 776 7.78 -50.13 -5.66
N ASP A 777 7.51 -50.97 -6.67
CA ASP A 777 6.52 -50.73 -7.71
C ASP A 777 5.23 -51.57 -7.51
N TYR A 778 4.57 -51.38 -6.36
CA TYR A 778 3.28 -52.01 -6.05
C TYR A 778 2.21 -51.01 -5.58
N GLU A 779 0.94 -51.41 -5.70
CA GLU A 779 -0.17 -50.71 -5.07
C GLU A 779 -1.15 -51.68 -4.42
N LEU A 780 -1.62 -51.36 -3.22
CA LEU A 780 -2.67 -52.08 -2.51
C LEU A 780 -4.00 -51.33 -2.66
N TRP A 781 -5.02 -51.99 -3.19
CA TRP A 781 -6.35 -51.44 -3.42
C TRP A 781 -7.43 -52.26 -2.73
N VAL A 782 -8.42 -51.57 -2.18
CA VAL A 782 -9.60 -52.19 -1.54
C VAL A 782 -10.91 -51.74 -2.14
N ASP A 783 -11.89 -52.64 -2.14
CA ASP A 783 -13.25 -52.44 -2.65
C ASP A 783 -14.28 -53.11 -1.73
N ASN A 784 -15.36 -52.39 -1.40
CA ASN A 784 -16.52 -52.90 -0.68
C ASN A 784 -17.82 -52.83 -1.51
N ASN A 785 -17.75 -52.40 -2.78
CA ASN A 785 -18.90 -52.19 -3.67
C ASN A 785 -19.95 -51.18 -3.16
N GLN A 786 -19.61 -50.37 -2.15
CA GLN A 786 -20.42 -49.26 -1.65
C GLN A 786 -19.75 -47.92 -1.95
N ASP A 787 -18.43 -47.86 -1.76
CA ASP A 787 -17.58 -46.71 -2.06
C ASP A 787 -16.75 -46.95 -3.34
N ASP A 788 -16.28 -45.86 -3.95
CA ASP A 788 -15.25 -45.95 -4.99
C ASP A 788 -14.00 -46.67 -4.45
N PRO A 789 -13.36 -47.56 -5.24
CA PRO A 789 -12.16 -48.28 -4.81
C PRO A 789 -11.07 -47.35 -4.29
N ARG A 790 -10.40 -47.74 -3.20
CA ARG A 790 -9.41 -46.90 -2.52
C ARG A 790 -8.04 -47.54 -2.47
N GLN A 791 -7.02 -46.76 -2.80
CA GLN A 791 -5.63 -47.13 -2.57
C GLN A 791 -5.25 -46.98 -1.07
N LEU A 792 -4.76 -48.06 -0.48
CA LEU A 792 -4.18 -48.10 0.86
C LEU A 792 -2.64 -48.04 0.76
N THR A 793 -2.08 -46.87 1.04
CA THR A 793 -0.62 -46.72 1.14
C THR A 793 -0.13 -47.10 2.54
N PHE A 794 1.13 -47.48 2.68
CA PHE A 794 1.74 -47.81 3.98
C PHE A 794 1.53 -46.70 5.03
N GLY A 795 1.68 -45.43 4.64
CA GLY A 795 1.42 -44.29 5.52
C GLY A 795 -0.05 -44.16 5.95
N LYS A 796 -1.02 -44.55 5.10
CA LYS A 796 -2.44 -44.63 5.51
C LYS A 796 -2.66 -45.77 6.49
N LEU A 797 -2.02 -46.93 6.27
CA LEU A 797 -2.12 -48.08 7.16
C LEU A 797 -1.59 -47.74 8.57
N LEU A 798 -0.45 -47.05 8.69
CA LEU A 798 0.07 -46.59 10.00
C LEU A 798 -0.89 -45.63 10.71
N LYS A 799 -1.55 -44.73 9.97
CA LYS A 799 -2.54 -43.81 10.53
C LYS A 799 -3.80 -44.52 11.00
N ILE A 800 -4.29 -45.49 10.22
CA ILE A 800 -5.52 -46.26 10.54
C ILE A 800 -5.27 -47.20 11.72
N THR A 801 -4.13 -47.89 11.73
CA THR A 801 -3.78 -48.86 12.78
C THR A 801 -3.25 -48.21 14.07
N GLY A 802 -2.86 -46.93 14.01
CA GLY A 802 -2.31 -46.22 15.17
C GLY A 802 -0.91 -46.69 15.59
N VAL A 803 -0.22 -47.46 14.75
CA VAL A 803 1.14 -47.95 15.01
C VAL A 803 2.12 -46.77 15.02
N LYS A 804 2.58 -46.39 16.21
CA LYS A 804 3.55 -45.29 16.43
C LYS A 804 4.98 -45.77 16.64
N VAL A 805 5.18 -47.05 16.88
CA VAL A 805 6.49 -47.67 17.15
C VAL A 805 6.64 -48.90 16.28
N ILE A 806 7.65 -48.90 15.41
CA ILE A 806 8.02 -50.04 14.56
C ILE A 806 9.30 -50.65 15.15
N PRO A 807 9.25 -51.86 15.74
CA PRO A 807 10.43 -52.51 16.30
C PRO A 807 11.36 -52.98 15.17
N LEU A 808 12.57 -52.40 15.09
CA LEU A 808 13.56 -52.72 14.04
C LEU A 808 14.37 -53.99 14.33
N GLN A 809 14.09 -54.69 15.42
CA GLN A 809 14.87 -55.82 15.93
C GLN A 809 14.91 -57.02 14.97
N LYS A 810 13.94 -57.14 14.05
CA LYS A 810 13.86 -58.20 13.04
C LYS A 810 14.39 -57.81 11.65
N ILE A 811 14.86 -56.58 11.45
CA ILE A 811 15.37 -56.11 10.14
C ILE A 811 16.86 -56.46 9.96
N PHE A 812 17.60 -56.61 11.07
CA PHE A 812 19.04 -56.87 11.06
C PHE A 812 19.42 -58.32 11.41
N TYR A 813 18.46 -59.26 11.32
CA TYR A 813 18.66 -60.69 11.57
C TYR A 813 18.32 -61.54 10.36
#